data_AF-A0A2P5YU24-F1
#
_entry.id   AF-A0A2P5YU24-F1
#
_cell.length_a   1.000
_cell.length_b   1.000
_cell.length_c   1.000
_cell.angle_alpha   90.00
_cell.angle_beta   90.00
_cell.angle_gamma   90.00
#
_symmetry.space_group_name_H-M   'P 1'
#
loop_
_entity.id
_entity.type
_entity.pdbx_description
1 polymer ?
#
loop_
_entity_poly.entity_id
_entity_poly.type
_entity_poly.pdbx_seq_one_letter_code
_entity_poly.pdbx_strand_id
1 'polypeptide(L)'
;MIPLLSLRSPASPSSALFHFSPSPPFSSRFTKSPFRRFLPPTKPSLSTNSFSSTSQQLGPQGPQNQEAPRTLFPGGYKRPEIKVPNFVLQLDPDDVLADDNALDFIDKAVSKWVGLVVLNGGEGSGGRVYEAARSLKAVVKDRAYLLVAERVDIAAAVGASGVVLSDQGLPAIVARNTMMDSKSDSVFLPLVARTVQSSDSALNASSSEGADFLIYDLGQEEHVNMAMKAVYENVKIPIFVVNNNSQAEVPSYTELTKIFKSGASGVVLSLEDLRLITDDVLSQFFNIVYTTNNKRQDESIDELEMAEINRGSHQKVGVAGFIKVEDREKQLIEKERSVLTEAINVFQKAAPLMEEISLLIDAVAQIDEPFLLAIVGEFNSGKSTVINALLGERYLTEGVIPTTNEITFLRYSELDRKDMQRCERHPDGQLICYLPAPILKEMNIVDTPGTNVILQRQQRLTEEFVPRADLLFFVISADRPLTESEVTFLRYTQQWKKKVVFILNKSDLYRNTQELEEAISFIKENTKKLLNTEDVTLYPVAARLVLEEKLSATSDDGKKYREIVFTESNWKTSSFYKLENFLYSFLDGSTSRGMERMKLKLGTPIAIAERILSACETLNRKDCESAEQDLSSANEIIDSVKEYVIKMENESISWRRRTLSAIDATKSRTLELIESTLQLSNLDVVASFLLKGESSTTLPATSRIQNEILGPAIADTQNLLGDYVTWLQSNNAREGRAYKESFEKKWPSITFSDKNYPLETYEMLRKLDELSLRAIANLSANATSKQFEREVREVFLETFGGLGAAGLSASLLTSILPTTLEDLLALGLCSAGGFIAISNFPARRQGIIEKVKKTADALGQELEDAMQKDLQETTQNLEKFVRIIGEPYRDAAQNRLDKLLELQMQAM
;
A
#
# COMPACT_ATOMS: atom_id res chain seq x y z
N MET A 1 -7.13 -30.46 57.54
CA MET A 1 -6.99 -31.93 57.54
C MET A 1 -6.18 -32.33 56.31
N ILE A 2 -5.31 -33.34 56.44
CA ILE A 2 -4.60 -34.06 55.36
C ILE A 2 -4.81 -35.54 55.68
N PRO A 3 -5.42 -36.35 54.78
CA PRO A 3 -4.70 -37.38 53.98
C PRO A 3 -5.34 -37.61 52.57
N LEU A 4 -4.83 -38.39 51.60
CA LEU A 4 -3.56 -39.12 51.40
C LEU A 4 -3.31 -39.32 49.87
N LEU A 5 -2.22 -40.01 49.50
CA LEU A 5 -1.89 -40.48 48.14
C LEU A 5 -2.60 -41.80 47.75
N SER A 6 -2.62 -42.11 46.44
CA SER A 6 -2.17 -43.43 45.99
C SER A 6 -1.55 -43.39 44.58
N LEU A 7 -0.46 -44.14 44.36
CA LEU A 7 0.07 -44.50 43.04
C LEU A 7 -0.19 -45.99 42.79
N ARG A 8 -0.15 -46.44 41.52
CA ARG A 8 0.39 -47.79 41.21
C ARG A 8 0.84 -47.96 39.77
N SER A 9 2.12 -48.35 39.63
CA SER A 9 2.66 -49.10 38.49
C SER A 9 3.40 -50.31 39.06
N PRO A 10 3.28 -51.49 38.42
CA PRO A 10 4.47 -52.31 38.12
C PRO A 10 4.32 -53.04 36.77
N ALA A 11 5.32 -53.71 36.19
CA ALA A 11 6.79 -53.59 36.23
C ALA A 11 7.38 -54.45 35.09
N SER A 12 8.64 -54.22 34.69
CA SER A 12 9.42 -55.13 33.83
C SER A 12 9.93 -56.36 34.58
N PRO A 13 10.45 -57.38 33.88
CA PRO A 13 11.91 -57.58 33.97
C PRO A 13 12.63 -58.00 32.67
N SER A 14 13.95 -57.92 32.73
CA SER A 14 14.96 -58.09 31.68
C SER A 14 15.49 -59.53 31.51
N SER A 15 16.18 -59.79 30.39
CA SER A 15 17.48 -60.52 30.34
C SER A 15 18.07 -60.52 28.92
N ALA A 16 19.33 -60.94 28.77
CA ALA A 16 20.11 -60.99 27.52
C ALA A 16 21.05 -62.21 27.54
N LEU A 17 21.76 -62.51 26.42
CA LEU A 17 23.16 -63.03 26.31
C LEU A 17 23.53 -63.46 24.85
N PHE A 18 24.83 -63.68 24.60
CA PHE A 18 25.63 -63.90 23.36
C PHE A 18 25.26 -65.17 22.50
N HIS A 19 25.80 -65.48 21.30
CA HIS A 19 27.19 -65.38 20.74
C HIS A 19 27.34 -65.39 19.18
N PHE A 20 28.31 -64.59 18.68
CA PHE A 20 29.36 -64.83 17.63
C PHE A 20 29.07 -65.26 16.16
N SER A 21 29.48 -64.38 15.21
CA SER A 21 30.62 -64.48 14.24
C SER A 21 30.89 -65.77 13.40
N PRO A 22 31.40 -65.70 12.13
CA PRO A 22 32.49 -64.81 11.66
C PRO A 22 32.41 -64.20 10.21
N SER A 23 33.49 -63.53 9.79
CA SER A 23 33.75 -62.79 8.52
C SER A 23 34.87 -63.48 7.67
N PRO A 24 35.58 -62.94 6.63
CA PRO A 24 35.67 -61.60 5.96
C PRO A 24 35.46 -61.72 4.40
N PRO A 25 36.21 -61.15 3.40
CA PRO A 25 37.16 -60.01 3.30
C PRO A 25 37.10 -59.06 2.04
N PHE A 26 37.27 -57.75 2.27
CA PHE A 26 38.12 -56.75 1.55
C PHE A 26 38.13 -56.42 0.02
N SER A 27 38.39 -55.10 -0.21
CA SER A 27 39.15 -54.44 -1.32
C SER A 27 38.38 -53.84 -2.53
N SER A 28 38.83 -52.77 -3.22
CA SER A 28 39.62 -51.57 -2.81
C SER A 28 39.66 -50.44 -3.89
N ARG A 29 40.08 -49.22 -3.50
CA ARG A 29 40.70 -48.11 -4.30
C ARG A 29 39.86 -47.19 -5.24
N PHE A 30 39.98 -45.89 -4.98
CA PHE A 30 40.11 -44.70 -5.87
C PHE A 30 39.50 -44.67 -7.30
N THR A 31 38.78 -43.58 -7.64
CA THR A 31 39.39 -42.43 -8.38
C THR A 31 38.52 -41.15 -8.49
N LYS A 32 39.23 -40.01 -8.49
CA LYS A 32 39.01 -38.62 -8.97
C LYS A 32 37.67 -38.15 -9.59
N SER A 33 37.35 -36.87 -9.31
CA SER A 33 36.42 -35.95 -10.00
C SER A 33 37.04 -35.40 -11.34
N PRO A 34 36.41 -34.54 -12.22
CA PRO A 34 35.67 -33.28 -11.90
C PRO A 34 34.53 -32.77 -12.85
N PHE A 35 33.86 -31.68 -12.39
CA PHE A 35 33.15 -30.57 -13.09
C PHE A 35 32.78 -30.57 -14.60
N ARG A 36 31.50 -30.27 -14.89
CA ARG A 36 30.92 -29.21 -15.80
C ARG A 36 29.37 -29.24 -15.63
N ARG A 37 28.57 -28.18 -15.42
CA ARG A 37 28.34 -26.82 -16.02
C ARG A 37 27.41 -26.79 -17.26
N PHE A 38 26.18 -26.25 -17.07
CA PHE A 38 25.29 -25.57 -18.06
C PHE A 38 24.72 -26.42 -19.24
N LEU A 39 23.53 -26.20 -19.84
CA LEU A 39 22.40 -25.22 -19.79
C LEU A 39 21.06 -25.98 -20.15
N PRO A 40 19.84 -25.38 -20.08
CA PRO A 40 18.54 -26.07 -20.23
C PRO A 40 17.93 -26.05 -21.66
N PRO A 41 16.88 -26.87 -21.93
CA PRO A 41 16.06 -26.81 -23.14
C PRO A 41 14.72 -26.06 -22.97
N THR A 42 14.09 -25.70 -24.08
CA THR A 42 12.89 -24.85 -24.22
C THR A 42 11.54 -25.59 -24.22
N LYS A 43 10.44 -24.84 -24.02
CA LYS A 43 9.03 -25.17 -24.39
C LYS A 43 8.87 -25.25 -25.95
N PRO A 44 7.70 -25.56 -26.56
CA PRO A 44 6.37 -25.91 -26.00
C PRO A 44 5.66 -27.12 -26.65
N SER A 45 4.48 -27.50 -26.13
CA SER A 45 3.42 -28.18 -26.89
C SER A 45 2.03 -27.79 -26.34
N LEU A 46 1.00 -27.82 -27.20
CA LEU A 46 -0.41 -27.57 -26.82
C LEU A 46 -1.16 -28.89 -26.63
N SER A 47 -2.13 -28.93 -25.71
CA SER A 47 -3.21 -29.93 -25.72
C SER A 47 -4.49 -29.40 -25.07
N THR A 48 -5.46 -29.09 -25.94
CA THR A 48 -6.94 -29.14 -25.79
C THR A 48 -7.59 -29.35 -24.41
N ASN A 49 -8.61 -28.52 -24.16
CA ASN A 49 -9.57 -28.56 -23.04
C ASN A 49 -10.17 -29.94 -22.70
N SER A 50 -10.47 -30.13 -21.41
CA SER A 50 -11.60 -30.95 -20.94
C SER A 50 -12.20 -30.36 -19.66
N PHE A 51 -13.50 -30.07 -19.65
CA PHE A 51 -14.22 -29.61 -18.45
C PHE A 51 -14.38 -30.76 -17.44
N SER A 52 -14.04 -30.53 -16.17
CA SER A 52 -14.49 -31.35 -15.04
C SER A 52 -14.45 -30.57 -13.73
N SER A 53 -15.57 -30.51 -13.02
CA SER A 53 -15.76 -29.74 -11.79
C SER A 53 -15.52 -30.57 -10.52
N THR A 54 -14.56 -30.20 -9.68
CA THR A 54 -14.50 -30.67 -8.28
C THR A 54 -13.78 -29.72 -7.33
N SER A 55 -14.38 -29.50 -6.17
CA SER A 55 -13.80 -29.20 -4.84
C SER A 55 -12.36 -28.64 -4.75
N GLN A 56 -12.24 -27.41 -4.24
CA GLN A 56 -10.98 -26.91 -3.67
C GLN A 56 -10.60 -27.71 -2.40
N GLN A 57 -9.36 -28.23 -2.36
CA GLN A 57 -8.71 -28.63 -1.11
C GLN A 57 -7.70 -27.56 -0.70
N LEU A 58 -7.59 -27.29 0.61
CA LEU A 58 -6.61 -26.34 1.13
C LEU A 58 -5.19 -26.90 1.02
N GLY A 59 -4.28 -26.10 0.47
CA GLY A 59 -2.83 -26.25 0.60
C GLY A 59 -2.23 -24.93 1.10
N PRO A 60 -1.12 -24.94 1.85
CA PRO A 60 -0.61 -23.74 2.51
C PRO A 60 0.01 -22.77 1.49
N GLN A 61 -0.60 -21.59 1.34
CA GLN A 61 0.05 -20.47 0.66
C GLN A 61 0.98 -19.73 1.64
N GLY A 62 2.13 -19.27 1.13
CA GLY A 62 2.96 -18.29 1.84
C GLY A 62 2.31 -16.89 1.83
N PRO A 63 2.80 -15.95 2.64
CA PRO A 63 2.21 -14.62 2.76
C PRO A 63 2.42 -13.79 1.47
N GLN A 64 1.43 -13.80 0.58
CA GLN A 64 1.22 -12.68 -0.32
C GLN A 64 0.38 -11.63 0.41
N ASN A 65 0.93 -10.42 0.56
CA ASN A 65 0.15 -9.25 0.93
C ASN A 65 -0.75 -8.87 -0.26
N GLN A 66 -1.91 -9.52 -0.36
CA GLN A 66 -3.04 -8.98 -1.09
C GLN A 66 -3.75 -8.01 -0.14
N GLU A 67 -3.41 -6.72 -0.22
CA GLU A 67 -4.27 -5.70 0.38
C GLU A 67 -5.63 -5.75 -0.31
N ALA A 68 -6.68 -6.09 0.43
CA ALA A 68 -8.03 -5.98 -0.08
C ALA A 68 -8.33 -4.51 -0.44
N PRO A 69 -9.06 -4.22 -1.54
CA PRO A 69 -9.31 -2.86 -1.99
C PRO A 69 -9.97 -2.03 -0.88
N ARG A 70 -9.43 -0.83 -0.68
CA ARG A 70 -9.64 0.01 0.51
C ARG A 70 -11.00 0.71 0.50
N THR A 71 -12.09 -0.04 0.58
CA THR A 71 -13.47 0.47 0.48
C THR A 71 -14.46 -0.26 1.40
N LEU A 72 -15.62 0.33 1.64
CA LEU A 72 -16.81 -0.29 2.24
C LEU A 72 -17.73 -1.01 1.21
N PHE A 73 -17.29 -1.13 -0.05
CA PHE A 73 -18.10 -1.59 -1.18
C PHE A 73 -17.97 -3.12 -1.41
N PRO A 74 -19.07 -3.92 -1.43
CA PRO A 74 -18.99 -5.37 -1.57
C PRO A 74 -18.47 -5.84 -2.94
N GLY A 75 -18.61 -4.99 -3.97
CA GLY A 75 -17.98 -5.26 -5.27
C GLY A 75 -16.46 -5.16 -5.23
N GLY A 76 -15.89 -4.43 -4.25
CA GLY A 76 -14.47 -4.08 -4.18
C GLY A 76 -14.07 -2.88 -5.05
N TYR A 77 -14.97 -2.36 -5.90
CA TYR A 77 -14.66 -1.36 -6.91
C TYR A 77 -15.78 -0.31 -7.04
N LYS A 78 -15.50 0.98 -6.78
CA LYS A 78 -16.39 2.12 -7.08
C LYS A 78 -16.58 2.28 -8.60
N ARG A 79 -17.70 2.86 -9.02
CA ARG A 79 -17.93 3.24 -10.43
C ARG A 79 -17.24 4.59 -10.76
N PRO A 80 -16.50 4.73 -11.89
CA PRO A 80 -15.89 6.01 -12.27
C PRO A 80 -16.93 7.08 -12.61
N GLU A 81 -16.60 8.35 -12.30
CA GLU A 81 -17.47 9.50 -12.55
C GLU A 81 -17.05 10.25 -13.82
N ILE A 82 -17.87 10.17 -14.86
CA ILE A 82 -17.63 10.86 -16.13
C ILE A 82 -18.23 12.27 -16.04
N LYS A 83 -17.38 13.26 -15.76
CA LYS A 83 -17.78 14.68 -15.77
C LYS A 83 -18.28 15.08 -17.16
N VAL A 84 -19.39 15.80 -17.23
CA VAL A 84 -20.02 16.29 -18.47
C VAL A 84 -20.35 17.80 -18.31
N PRO A 85 -20.23 18.63 -19.37
CA PRO A 85 -19.72 18.31 -20.71
C PRO A 85 -18.24 17.94 -20.72
N ASN A 86 -17.81 17.16 -21.71
CA ASN A 86 -16.40 16.76 -21.86
C ASN A 86 -15.94 16.70 -23.33
N PHE A 87 -14.63 16.68 -23.54
CA PHE A 87 -14.02 16.33 -24.82
C PHE A 87 -13.37 14.95 -24.74
N VAL A 88 -13.59 14.14 -25.77
CA VAL A 88 -12.90 12.87 -25.99
C VAL A 88 -11.83 13.10 -27.05
N LEU A 89 -10.56 12.91 -26.71
CA LEU A 89 -9.47 12.94 -27.68
C LEU A 89 -9.27 11.54 -28.24
N GLN A 90 -9.59 11.35 -29.52
CA GLN A 90 -9.34 10.13 -30.25
C GLN A 90 -7.99 10.22 -30.96
N LEU A 91 -7.18 9.17 -30.85
CA LEU A 91 -5.81 9.09 -31.34
C LEU A 91 -5.57 7.76 -32.04
N ASP A 92 -4.85 7.78 -33.16
CA ASP A 92 -4.28 6.57 -33.74
C ASP A 92 -2.88 6.28 -33.16
N PRO A 93 -2.39 5.01 -33.21
CA PRO A 93 -1.07 4.66 -32.67
C PRO A 93 0.08 5.45 -33.31
N ASP A 94 -0.09 5.92 -34.54
CA ASP A 94 0.93 6.69 -35.24
C ASP A 94 0.94 8.17 -34.81
N ASP A 95 -0.19 8.78 -34.42
CA ASP A 95 -0.26 10.12 -33.82
C ASP A 95 0.61 10.23 -32.56
N VAL A 96 0.65 9.15 -31.79
CA VAL A 96 1.38 9.03 -30.51
C VAL A 96 2.88 8.75 -30.72
N LEU A 97 3.26 8.19 -31.87
CA LEU A 97 4.59 7.62 -32.12
C LEU A 97 5.38 8.32 -33.25
N ALA A 98 4.81 9.31 -33.94
CA ALA A 98 5.43 9.97 -35.10
C ALA A 98 6.19 11.29 -34.80
N ASP A 99 5.93 11.95 -33.67
CA ASP A 99 6.44 13.28 -33.34
C ASP A 99 6.74 13.42 -31.85
N ASP A 100 7.97 13.77 -31.48
CA ASP A 100 8.39 14.00 -30.09
C ASP A 100 7.52 15.07 -29.38
N ASN A 101 6.94 16.02 -30.13
CA ASN A 101 6.08 17.08 -29.61
C ASN A 101 4.61 16.65 -29.43
N ALA A 102 4.19 15.49 -29.95
CA ALA A 102 2.80 15.04 -29.84
C ALA A 102 2.42 14.74 -28.39
N LEU A 103 3.31 14.10 -27.63
CA LEU A 103 3.09 13.79 -26.21
C LEU A 103 2.98 15.05 -25.34
N ASP A 104 3.80 16.07 -25.58
CA ASP A 104 3.72 17.37 -24.89
C ASP A 104 2.41 18.12 -25.21
N PHE A 105 1.93 18.03 -26.46
CA PHE A 105 0.63 18.59 -26.83
C PHE A 105 -0.54 17.88 -26.13
N ILE A 106 -0.49 16.54 -26.07
CA ILE A 106 -1.48 15.71 -25.36
C ILE A 106 -1.45 15.98 -23.86
N ASP A 107 -0.27 16.16 -23.24
CA ASP A 107 -0.12 16.55 -21.84
C ASP A 107 -0.83 17.88 -21.54
N LYS A 108 -0.60 18.89 -22.39
CA LYS A 108 -1.22 20.21 -22.29
C LYS A 108 -2.74 20.15 -22.47
N ALA A 109 -3.24 19.31 -23.37
CA ALA A 109 -4.67 19.12 -23.62
C ALA A 109 -5.39 18.46 -22.44
N VAL A 110 -4.84 17.36 -21.93
CA VAL A 110 -5.34 16.60 -20.77
C VAL A 110 -5.25 17.41 -19.47
N SER A 111 -4.33 18.38 -19.39
CA SER A 111 -4.23 19.32 -18.27
C SER A 111 -5.32 20.39 -18.22
N LYS A 112 -6.19 20.50 -19.24
CA LYS A 112 -7.19 21.57 -19.35
C LYS A 112 -8.60 21.11 -19.71
N TRP A 113 -8.74 20.39 -20.83
CA TRP A 113 -10.00 20.31 -21.57
C TRP A 113 -10.46 18.87 -21.88
N VAL A 114 -9.52 17.91 -21.89
CA VAL A 114 -9.77 16.52 -22.30
C VAL A 114 -9.83 15.61 -21.08
N GLY A 115 -11.01 15.12 -20.71
CA GLY A 115 -11.20 14.15 -19.62
C GLY A 115 -11.25 12.68 -20.06
N LEU A 116 -11.31 12.42 -21.37
CA LEU A 116 -11.36 11.08 -21.97
C LEU A 116 -10.35 11.00 -23.13
N VAL A 117 -9.52 9.96 -23.17
CA VAL A 117 -8.58 9.69 -24.27
C VAL A 117 -8.84 8.29 -24.81
N VAL A 118 -9.04 8.16 -26.11
CA VAL A 118 -9.33 6.89 -26.79
C VAL A 118 -8.22 6.61 -27.81
N LEU A 119 -7.47 5.53 -27.58
CA LEU A 119 -6.50 5.01 -28.55
C LEU A 119 -7.17 3.99 -29.47
N ASN A 120 -7.14 4.23 -30.78
CA ASN A 120 -7.62 3.30 -31.79
C ASN A 120 -6.75 2.03 -31.85
N GLY A 121 -7.40 0.87 -32.01
CA GLY A 121 -6.74 -0.44 -32.09
C GLY A 121 -6.95 -1.18 -33.42
N GLY A 122 -7.55 -0.53 -34.43
CA GLY A 122 -8.16 -1.18 -35.60
C GLY A 122 -7.18 -1.79 -36.61
N GLU A 123 -6.18 -1.03 -37.06
CA GLU A 123 -5.32 -1.43 -38.20
C GLU A 123 -3.83 -1.60 -37.85
N GLY A 124 -3.42 -1.17 -36.66
CA GLY A 124 -2.03 -1.24 -36.20
C GLY A 124 -1.57 -2.63 -35.75
N SER A 125 -0.27 -2.92 -35.86
CA SER A 125 0.30 -4.11 -35.23
C SER A 125 0.16 -4.00 -33.70
N GLY A 126 -0.15 -5.12 -33.03
CA GLY A 126 -0.39 -5.11 -31.57
C GLY A 126 0.76 -4.58 -30.72
N GLY A 127 2.00 -4.62 -31.24
CA GLY A 127 3.16 -3.96 -30.63
C GLY A 127 3.05 -2.44 -30.63
N ARG A 128 2.73 -1.81 -31.78
CA ARG A 128 2.57 -0.35 -31.87
C ARG A 128 1.43 0.16 -30.98
N VAL A 129 0.30 -0.55 -30.96
CA VAL A 129 -0.84 -0.19 -30.09
C VAL A 129 -0.45 -0.28 -28.60
N TYR A 130 0.33 -1.30 -28.21
CA TYR A 130 0.85 -1.42 -26.83
C TYR A 130 1.87 -0.33 -26.47
N GLU A 131 2.79 0.00 -27.39
CA GLU A 131 3.78 1.07 -27.21
C GLU A 131 3.12 2.45 -27.09
N ALA A 132 2.18 2.77 -27.99
CA ALA A 132 1.38 3.99 -27.93
C ALA A 132 0.55 4.07 -26.64
N ALA A 133 -0.17 3.00 -26.26
CA ALA A 133 -0.95 2.97 -25.03
C ALA A 133 -0.08 3.19 -23.78
N ARG A 134 1.13 2.60 -23.74
CA ARG A 134 2.07 2.75 -22.63
C ARG A 134 2.60 4.19 -22.53
N SER A 135 2.94 4.82 -23.65
CA SER A 135 3.33 6.24 -23.70
C SER A 135 2.19 7.13 -23.23
N LEU A 136 0.96 6.89 -23.70
CA LEU A 136 -0.23 7.63 -23.26
C LEU A 136 -0.50 7.47 -21.76
N LYS A 137 -0.43 6.27 -21.17
CA LYS A 137 -0.68 6.12 -19.71
C LYS A 137 0.39 6.83 -18.87
N ALA A 138 1.63 6.90 -19.35
CA ALA A 138 2.71 7.64 -18.68
C ALA A 138 2.49 9.16 -18.71
N VAL A 139 1.89 9.71 -19.78
CA VAL A 139 1.47 11.11 -19.87
C VAL A 139 0.17 11.34 -19.09
N VAL A 140 -0.94 10.74 -19.53
CA VAL A 140 -2.30 10.95 -19.00
C VAL A 140 -2.37 10.78 -17.48
N LYS A 141 -1.68 9.75 -16.96
CA LYS A 141 -1.75 9.33 -15.55
C LYS A 141 -3.22 9.21 -15.14
N ASP A 142 -3.68 10.03 -14.21
CA ASP A 142 -5.03 9.96 -13.65
C ASP A 142 -5.79 11.30 -13.79
N ARG A 143 -5.32 12.19 -14.69
CA ARG A 143 -6.01 13.44 -15.07
C ARG A 143 -7.21 13.21 -16.00
N ALA A 144 -7.16 12.15 -16.80
CA ALA A 144 -8.20 11.72 -17.72
C ALA A 144 -8.28 10.19 -17.76
N TYR A 145 -9.41 9.64 -18.20
CA TYR A 145 -9.52 8.20 -18.41
C TYR A 145 -8.97 7.81 -19.79
N LEU A 146 -7.97 6.93 -19.81
CA LEU A 146 -7.44 6.33 -21.04
C LEU A 146 -8.20 5.04 -21.36
N LEU A 147 -8.75 4.94 -22.57
CA LEU A 147 -9.39 3.74 -23.09
C LEU A 147 -8.69 3.27 -24.37
N VAL A 148 -8.68 1.96 -24.61
CA VAL A 148 -8.18 1.38 -25.87
C VAL A 148 -9.36 0.77 -26.65
N ALA A 149 -9.45 1.05 -27.94
CA ALA A 149 -10.51 0.52 -28.80
C ALA A 149 -10.23 -0.95 -29.20
N GLU A 150 -11.23 -1.83 -29.06
CA GLU A 150 -11.25 -3.28 -29.34
C GLU A 150 -10.23 -4.16 -28.59
N ARG A 151 -9.08 -3.62 -28.19
CA ARG A 151 -7.94 -4.36 -27.65
C ARG A 151 -7.95 -4.43 -26.13
N VAL A 152 -8.92 -5.18 -25.60
CA VAL A 152 -9.06 -5.49 -24.16
C VAL A 152 -7.78 -6.10 -23.57
N ASP A 153 -7.07 -6.91 -24.35
CA ASP A 153 -5.80 -7.52 -23.99
C ASP A 153 -4.69 -6.48 -23.75
N ILE A 154 -4.62 -5.45 -24.60
CA ILE A 154 -3.67 -4.33 -24.45
C ILE A 154 -4.11 -3.40 -23.32
N ALA A 155 -5.41 -3.10 -23.21
CA ALA A 155 -5.96 -2.26 -22.15
C ALA A 155 -5.64 -2.82 -20.75
N ALA A 156 -5.81 -4.14 -20.57
CA ALA A 156 -5.41 -4.87 -19.38
C ALA A 156 -3.88 -4.80 -19.16
N ALA A 157 -3.08 -5.18 -20.17
CA ALA A 157 -1.62 -5.25 -20.07
C ALA A 157 -0.89 -3.90 -19.86
N VAL A 158 -1.56 -2.77 -20.12
CA VAL A 158 -1.06 -1.41 -19.87
C VAL A 158 -1.69 -0.78 -18.62
N GLY A 159 -2.72 -1.39 -18.03
CA GLY A 159 -3.46 -0.83 -16.91
C GLY A 159 -4.37 0.36 -17.28
N ALA A 160 -4.79 0.45 -18.55
CA ALA A 160 -5.68 1.50 -19.05
C ALA A 160 -7.00 1.57 -18.25
N SER A 161 -7.64 2.73 -18.21
CA SER A 161 -8.84 2.98 -17.41
C SER A 161 -10.09 2.25 -17.94
N GLY A 162 -10.08 1.86 -19.22
CA GLY A 162 -11.19 1.12 -19.83
C GLY A 162 -10.93 0.69 -21.27
N VAL A 163 -12.00 0.34 -21.96
CA VAL A 163 -12.03 0.02 -23.40
C VAL A 163 -13.20 0.67 -24.11
N VAL A 164 -13.04 0.89 -25.42
CA VAL A 164 -14.13 1.22 -26.35
C VAL A 164 -14.36 0.01 -27.26
N LEU A 165 -15.60 -0.39 -27.48
CA LEU A 165 -15.96 -1.56 -28.28
C LEU A 165 -17.01 -1.14 -29.33
N SER A 166 -16.95 -1.66 -30.54
CA SER A 166 -18.00 -1.47 -31.56
C SER A 166 -19.24 -2.31 -31.27
N ASP A 167 -20.33 -2.05 -32.01
CA ASP A 167 -21.56 -2.86 -32.02
C ASP A 167 -21.34 -4.37 -32.30
N GLN A 168 -20.18 -4.76 -32.86
CA GLN A 168 -19.82 -6.16 -33.13
C GLN A 168 -18.66 -6.66 -32.24
N GLY A 169 -18.13 -5.80 -31.36
CA GLY A 169 -17.07 -6.12 -30.41
C GLY A 169 -17.53 -7.00 -29.24
N LEU A 170 -16.62 -7.25 -28.29
CA LEU A 170 -16.93 -8.08 -27.12
C LEU A 170 -18.12 -7.52 -26.30
N PRO A 171 -18.95 -8.38 -25.67
CA PRO A 171 -19.94 -7.92 -24.71
C PRO A 171 -19.26 -7.25 -23.50
N ALA A 172 -19.81 -6.12 -23.03
CA ALA A 172 -19.13 -5.29 -22.05
C ALA A 172 -18.80 -6.01 -20.73
N ILE A 173 -19.64 -6.96 -20.30
CA ILE A 173 -19.37 -7.79 -19.11
C ILE A 173 -18.13 -8.71 -19.29
N VAL A 174 -17.88 -9.21 -20.50
CA VAL A 174 -16.68 -10.04 -20.79
C VAL A 174 -15.43 -9.16 -20.73
N ALA A 175 -15.47 -8.01 -21.40
CA ALA A 175 -14.35 -7.08 -21.42
C ALA A 175 -13.99 -6.55 -20.01
N ARG A 176 -15.01 -6.19 -19.21
CA ARG A 176 -14.81 -5.70 -17.84
C ARG A 176 -14.18 -6.78 -16.94
N ASN A 177 -14.67 -8.03 -17.01
CA ASN A 177 -14.08 -9.14 -16.25
C ASN A 177 -12.60 -9.37 -16.62
N THR A 178 -12.29 -9.43 -17.92
CA THR A 178 -10.89 -9.60 -18.41
C THR A 178 -9.96 -8.47 -17.95
N MET A 179 -10.46 -7.25 -17.79
CA MET A 179 -9.67 -6.15 -17.22
C MET A 179 -9.56 -6.22 -15.68
N MET A 180 -10.59 -6.68 -14.96
CA MET A 180 -10.56 -6.84 -13.51
C MET A 180 -9.53 -7.90 -13.06
N ASP A 181 -9.43 -9.02 -13.79
CA ASP A 181 -8.41 -10.07 -13.55
C ASP A 181 -6.95 -9.54 -13.64
N SER A 182 -6.74 -8.34 -14.19
CA SER A 182 -5.42 -7.70 -14.34
C SER A 182 -5.13 -6.56 -13.35
N LYS A 183 -6.08 -6.18 -12.49
CA LYS A 183 -5.98 -4.99 -11.62
C LYS A 183 -6.37 -5.29 -10.17
N SER A 184 -5.45 -5.81 -9.37
CA SER A 184 -5.63 -6.00 -7.92
C SER A 184 -5.79 -4.69 -7.13
N ASP A 185 -5.09 -3.63 -7.55
CA ASP A 185 -4.82 -2.46 -6.70
C ASP A 185 -5.78 -1.27 -6.99
N SER A 186 -6.68 -1.41 -7.96
CA SER A 186 -7.53 -0.30 -8.40
C SER A 186 -8.87 -0.30 -7.68
N VAL A 187 -9.23 0.81 -7.05
CA VAL A 187 -10.54 1.02 -6.41
C VAL A 187 -11.67 1.27 -7.43
N PHE A 188 -11.39 1.35 -8.73
CA PHE A 188 -12.37 1.71 -9.76
C PHE A 188 -12.66 0.58 -10.77
N LEU A 189 -13.94 0.37 -11.08
CA LEU A 189 -14.37 -0.54 -12.14
C LEU A 189 -13.82 -0.08 -13.51
N PRO A 190 -13.32 -0.99 -14.37
CA PRO A 190 -12.94 -0.66 -15.73
C PRO A 190 -14.13 -0.11 -16.53
N LEU A 191 -13.93 1.05 -17.16
CA LEU A 191 -14.90 1.65 -18.07
C LEU A 191 -15.07 0.79 -19.32
N VAL A 192 -16.30 0.61 -19.77
CA VAL A 192 -16.57 0.05 -21.09
C VAL A 192 -17.51 0.97 -21.86
N ALA A 193 -17.03 1.52 -22.96
CA ALA A 193 -17.83 2.33 -23.88
C ALA A 193 -18.23 1.54 -25.13
N ARG A 194 -19.32 1.97 -25.78
CA ARG A 194 -19.76 1.41 -27.06
C ARG A 194 -19.78 2.47 -28.16
N THR A 195 -19.12 2.18 -29.29
CA THR A 195 -19.23 2.97 -30.52
C THR A 195 -20.41 2.47 -31.34
N VAL A 196 -21.37 3.36 -31.59
CA VAL A 196 -22.69 3.05 -32.14
C VAL A 196 -23.01 3.95 -33.34
N GLN A 197 -23.74 3.42 -34.32
CA GLN A 197 -24.15 4.13 -35.55
C GLN A 197 -25.68 4.19 -35.75
N SER A 198 -26.48 3.70 -34.79
CA SER A 198 -27.95 3.70 -34.89
C SER A 198 -28.63 3.91 -33.54
N SER A 199 -29.91 4.32 -33.55
CA SER A 199 -30.74 4.41 -32.34
C SER A 199 -30.87 3.08 -31.61
N ASP A 200 -30.98 1.98 -32.37
CA ASP A 200 -31.27 0.66 -31.85
C ASP A 200 -30.00 0.02 -31.26
N SER A 201 -28.85 0.24 -31.92
CA SER A 201 -27.51 0.00 -31.36
C SER A 201 -27.32 0.73 -30.02
N ALA A 202 -27.59 2.04 -30.01
CA ALA A 202 -27.41 2.89 -28.83
C ALA A 202 -28.31 2.46 -27.66
N LEU A 203 -29.57 2.11 -27.94
CA LEU A 203 -30.49 1.58 -26.95
C LEU A 203 -30.03 0.20 -26.43
N ASN A 204 -29.59 -0.71 -27.31
CA ASN A 204 -29.13 -2.04 -26.90
C ASN A 204 -27.85 -1.99 -26.04
N ALA A 205 -26.86 -1.19 -26.44
CA ALA A 205 -25.63 -0.99 -25.69
C ALA A 205 -25.89 -0.39 -24.29
N SER A 206 -26.81 0.57 -24.20
CA SER A 206 -27.21 1.21 -22.94
C SER A 206 -28.06 0.31 -22.03
N SER A 207 -28.98 -0.48 -22.59
CA SER A 207 -29.96 -1.27 -21.83
C SER A 207 -29.52 -2.71 -21.54
N SER A 208 -29.06 -3.45 -22.55
CA SER A 208 -28.74 -4.88 -22.49
C SER A 208 -27.30 -5.17 -22.11
N GLU A 209 -26.33 -4.44 -22.69
CA GLU A 209 -24.91 -4.81 -22.59
C GLU A 209 -24.21 -4.21 -21.38
N GLY A 210 -24.63 -3.01 -20.95
CA GLY A 210 -24.05 -2.34 -19.78
C GLY A 210 -22.79 -1.52 -20.09
N ALA A 211 -22.83 -0.77 -21.20
CA ALA A 211 -21.87 0.29 -21.45
C ALA A 211 -22.01 1.42 -20.40
N ASP A 212 -20.90 2.07 -20.05
CA ASP A 212 -20.84 3.21 -19.13
C ASP A 212 -21.05 4.54 -19.86
N PHE A 213 -20.69 4.63 -21.15
CA PHE A 213 -21.01 5.73 -22.07
C PHE A 213 -21.03 5.24 -23.53
N LEU A 214 -21.55 6.05 -24.44
CA LEU A 214 -21.55 5.81 -25.88
C LEU A 214 -20.70 6.82 -26.63
N ILE A 215 -20.09 6.37 -27.73
CA ILE A 215 -19.59 7.21 -28.81
C ILE A 215 -20.54 7.04 -29.99
N TYR A 216 -21.27 8.08 -30.35
CA TYR A 216 -22.22 8.06 -31.45
C TYR A 216 -21.56 8.64 -32.70
N ASP A 217 -21.37 7.80 -33.71
CA ASP A 217 -20.92 8.20 -35.04
C ASP A 217 -22.13 8.56 -35.91
N LEU A 218 -22.14 9.80 -36.41
CA LEU A 218 -23.20 10.36 -37.25
C LEU A 218 -23.10 9.96 -38.74
N GLY A 219 -22.00 9.33 -39.16
CA GLY A 219 -21.75 9.02 -40.56
C GLY A 219 -21.79 10.26 -41.45
N GLN A 220 -22.57 10.20 -42.54
CA GLN A 220 -22.85 11.33 -43.45
C GLN A 220 -24.34 11.73 -43.45
N GLU A 221 -25.05 11.61 -42.33
CA GLU A 221 -26.45 12.05 -42.25
C GLU A 221 -26.58 13.59 -42.13
N GLU A 222 -27.14 14.25 -43.15
CA GLU A 222 -27.39 15.70 -43.20
C GLU A 222 -28.38 16.22 -42.12
N HIS A 223 -28.94 15.34 -41.27
CA HIS A 223 -30.09 15.62 -40.40
C HIS A 223 -29.85 15.29 -38.90
N VAL A 224 -28.63 15.57 -38.42
CA VAL A 224 -28.15 15.45 -37.02
C VAL A 224 -29.25 15.65 -35.95
N ASN A 225 -30.04 16.73 -36.03
CA ASN A 225 -31.08 17.06 -35.05
C ASN A 225 -32.23 16.04 -34.95
N MET A 226 -32.56 15.30 -36.02
CA MET A 226 -33.71 14.39 -36.02
C MET A 226 -33.34 12.99 -35.50
N ALA A 227 -32.23 12.42 -35.97
CA ALA A 227 -31.70 11.15 -35.47
C ALA A 227 -31.40 11.23 -33.96
N MET A 228 -30.64 12.25 -33.54
CA MET A 228 -30.24 12.44 -32.15
C MET A 228 -31.41 12.54 -31.17
N LYS A 229 -32.53 13.18 -31.54
CA LYS A 229 -33.69 13.29 -30.63
C LYS A 229 -34.27 11.93 -30.25
N ALA A 230 -34.36 11.00 -31.21
CA ALA A 230 -34.83 9.64 -30.95
C ALA A 230 -33.86 8.85 -30.06
N VAL A 231 -32.55 9.11 -30.18
CA VAL A 231 -31.51 8.55 -29.31
C VAL A 231 -31.66 9.09 -27.88
N TYR A 232 -31.69 10.41 -27.67
CA TYR A 232 -31.76 11.01 -26.33
C TYR A 232 -33.06 10.70 -25.57
N GLU A 233 -34.19 10.54 -26.26
CA GLU A 233 -35.43 10.12 -25.59
C GLU A 233 -35.31 8.72 -24.96
N ASN A 234 -34.51 7.82 -25.54
CA ASN A 234 -34.47 6.40 -25.16
C ASN A 234 -33.16 5.95 -24.45
N VAL A 235 -32.03 6.61 -24.70
CA VAL A 235 -30.70 6.27 -24.17
C VAL A 235 -30.42 7.01 -22.86
N LYS A 236 -29.72 6.33 -21.94
CA LYS A 236 -29.68 6.64 -20.50
C LYS A 236 -28.26 6.69 -19.89
N ILE A 237 -27.25 6.85 -20.75
CA ILE A 237 -25.83 7.00 -20.39
C ILE A 237 -25.22 8.13 -21.23
N PRO A 238 -24.09 8.75 -20.81
CA PRO A 238 -23.48 9.84 -21.55
C PRO A 238 -23.21 9.49 -23.03
N ILE A 239 -23.49 10.43 -23.93
CA ILE A 239 -23.31 10.26 -25.37
C ILE A 239 -22.33 11.33 -25.89
N PHE A 240 -21.20 10.85 -26.40
CA PHE A 240 -20.17 11.66 -27.04
C PHE A 240 -20.34 11.55 -28.56
N VAL A 241 -20.33 12.68 -29.26
CA VAL A 241 -20.67 12.72 -30.69
C VAL A 241 -19.40 12.90 -31.54
N VAL A 242 -19.22 12.05 -32.56
CA VAL A 242 -18.13 12.17 -33.54
C VAL A 242 -18.51 13.21 -34.61
N ASN A 243 -17.60 14.15 -34.91
CA ASN A 243 -17.83 15.23 -35.87
C ASN A 243 -17.19 14.93 -37.24
N ASN A 244 -17.83 14.09 -38.06
CA ASN A 244 -17.29 13.60 -39.33
C ASN A 244 -17.46 14.55 -40.55
N ASN A 245 -17.42 15.87 -40.33
CA ASN A 245 -17.48 16.88 -41.39
C ASN A 245 -16.17 16.93 -42.19
N SER A 246 -16.08 16.09 -43.23
CA SER A 246 -14.88 15.86 -44.06
C SER A 246 -14.52 16.99 -45.06
N GLN A 247 -14.75 18.26 -44.69
CA GLN A 247 -14.20 19.43 -45.38
C GLN A 247 -13.42 20.27 -44.36
N ALA A 248 -12.22 20.72 -44.74
CA ALA A 248 -11.21 21.25 -43.83
C ALA A 248 -11.47 22.68 -43.34
N GLU A 249 -12.60 22.89 -42.65
CA GLU A 249 -12.89 24.07 -41.84
C GLU A 249 -12.82 23.70 -40.35
N VAL A 250 -12.28 24.59 -39.52
CA VAL A 250 -12.16 24.37 -38.07
C VAL A 250 -13.56 24.24 -37.46
N PRO A 251 -13.86 23.21 -36.64
CA PRO A 251 -15.19 22.99 -36.07
C PRO A 251 -15.68 24.24 -35.36
N SER A 252 -16.74 24.84 -35.90
CA SER A 252 -17.12 26.19 -35.53
C SER A 252 -17.67 26.24 -34.11
N TYR A 253 -17.44 27.35 -33.39
CA TYR A 253 -18.13 27.61 -32.12
C TYR A 253 -19.67 27.51 -32.28
N THR A 254 -20.20 27.90 -33.45
CA THR A 254 -21.62 27.75 -33.83
C THR A 254 -22.05 26.32 -34.18
N GLU A 255 -21.15 25.34 -34.22
CA GLU A 255 -21.44 23.92 -34.45
C GLU A 255 -21.31 23.10 -33.18
N LEU A 256 -20.24 23.31 -32.39
CA LEU A 256 -20.15 22.77 -31.03
C LEU A 256 -21.41 23.15 -30.24
N THR A 257 -21.82 24.43 -30.27
CA THR A 257 -23.06 24.86 -29.61
C THR A 257 -24.36 24.33 -30.23
N LYS A 258 -24.37 23.72 -31.42
CA LYS A 258 -25.52 22.93 -31.92
C LYS A 258 -25.52 21.54 -31.28
N ILE A 259 -24.38 20.85 -31.27
CA ILE A 259 -24.25 19.46 -30.78
C ILE A 259 -24.67 19.34 -29.30
N PHE A 260 -24.25 20.28 -28.45
CA PHE A 260 -24.71 20.33 -27.05
C PHE A 260 -26.18 20.76 -26.92
N LYS A 261 -26.71 21.61 -27.81
CA LYS A 261 -28.14 21.96 -27.83
C LYS A 261 -29.04 20.82 -28.30
N SER A 262 -28.53 19.85 -29.06
CA SER A 262 -29.25 18.60 -29.35
C SER A 262 -29.32 17.65 -28.14
N GLY A 263 -28.41 17.78 -27.16
CA GLY A 263 -28.39 16.96 -25.94
C GLY A 263 -27.07 16.22 -25.65
N ALA A 264 -26.01 16.47 -26.41
CA ALA A 264 -24.75 15.74 -26.28
C ALA A 264 -24.07 15.93 -24.91
N SER A 265 -23.47 14.86 -24.41
CA SER A 265 -22.63 14.87 -23.20
C SER A 265 -21.19 15.29 -23.51
N GLY A 266 -20.80 15.26 -24.77
CA GLY A 266 -19.48 15.70 -25.22
C GLY A 266 -19.27 15.55 -26.72
N VAL A 267 -18.09 15.92 -27.18
CA VAL A 267 -17.65 15.80 -28.59
C VAL A 267 -16.36 15.00 -28.65
N VAL A 268 -16.24 14.14 -29.67
CA VAL A 268 -15.00 13.44 -30.01
C VAL A 268 -14.22 14.28 -31.03
N LEU A 269 -12.93 14.47 -30.76
CA LEU A 269 -11.99 15.26 -31.55
C LEU A 269 -10.75 14.42 -31.88
N SER A 270 -10.19 14.58 -33.07
CA SER A 270 -8.87 14.06 -33.41
C SER A 270 -7.74 14.94 -32.87
N LEU A 271 -6.49 14.48 -32.98
CA LEU A 271 -5.31 15.32 -32.69
C LEU A 271 -5.21 16.53 -33.65
N GLU A 272 -5.68 16.39 -34.89
CA GLU A 272 -5.67 17.48 -35.87
C GLU A 272 -6.72 18.55 -35.54
N ASP A 273 -7.97 18.15 -35.24
CA ASP A 273 -9.03 19.07 -34.79
C ASP A 273 -8.56 19.90 -33.58
N LEU A 274 -7.98 19.22 -32.59
CA LEU A 274 -7.54 19.86 -31.35
C LEU A 274 -6.35 20.82 -31.56
N ARG A 275 -5.51 20.59 -32.59
CA ARG A 275 -4.45 21.52 -33.02
C ARG A 275 -5.01 22.76 -33.74
N LEU A 276 -6.20 22.68 -34.32
CA LEU A 276 -6.86 23.78 -35.04
C LEU A 276 -7.72 24.69 -34.13
N ILE A 277 -8.24 24.16 -33.00
CA ILE A 277 -9.06 24.92 -32.06
C ILE A 277 -8.20 25.75 -31.11
N THR A 278 -8.45 27.06 -31.01
CA THR A 278 -7.75 27.96 -30.07
C THR A 278 -8.26 27.83 -28.63
N ASP A 279 -7.36 28.01 -27.65
CA ASP A 279 -7.67 28.05 -26.19
C ASP A 279 -8.81 29.02 -25.83
N ASP A 280 -8.98 30.13 -26.57
CA ASP A 280 -10.05 31.11 -26.37
C ASP A 280 -11.44 30.50 -26.65
N VAL A 281 -11.61 29.86 -27.80
CA VAL A 281 -12.86 29.16 -28.19
C VAL A 281 -13.23 28.08 -27.17
N LEU A 282 -12.25 27.32 -26.65
CA LEU A 282 -12.48 26.32 -25.60
C LEU A 282 -12.90 26.96 -24.27
N SER A 283 -12.31 28.10 -23.91
CA SER A 283 -12.70 28.84 -22.69
C SER A 283 -14.10 29.43 -22.78
N GLN A 284 -14.48 30.03 -23.91
CA GLN A 284 -15.81 30.57 -24.15
C GLN A 284 -16.87 29.44 -24.18
N PHE A 285 -16.52 28.30 -24.75
CA PHE A 285 -17.33 27.10 -24.77
C PHE A 285 -17.71 26.61 -23.35
N PHE A 286 -16.73 26.40 -22.45
CA PHE A 286 -17.04 25.97 -21.08
C PHE A 286 -17.81 27.04 -20.29
N ASN A 287 -17.41 28.32 -20.38
CA ASN A 287 -18.08 29.42 -19.69
C ASN A 287 -19.58 29.56 -20.07
N ILE A 288 -19.96 29.17 -21.29
CA ILE A 288 -21.35 29.28 -21.76
C ILE A 288 -22.21 28.08 -21.34
N VAL A 289 -21.63 26.89 -21.13
CA VAL A 289 -22.36 25.81 -20.44
C VAL A 289 -22.53 26.14 -18.95
N TYR A 290 -21.49 26.66 -18.29
CA TYR A 290 -21.59 27.12 -16.90
C TYR A 290 -22.65 28.22 -16.73
N THR A 291 -22.68 29.27 -17.56
CA THR A 291 -23.74 30.30 -17.46
C THR A 291 -25.13 29.84 -17.90
N THR A 292 -25.25 28.74 -18.65
CA THR A 292 -26.56 28.11 -18.94
C THR A 292 -27.07 27.28 -17.77
N ASN A 293 -26.18 26.60 -17.03
CA ASN A 293 -26.50 25.89 -15.79
C ASN A 293 -26.76 26.85 -14.62
N ASN A 294 -25.92 27.87 -14.44
CA ASN A 294 -26.07 28.89 -13.41
C ASN A 294 -27.36 29.71 -13.59
N LYS A 295 -27.94 29.81 -14.79
CA LYS A 295 -29.32 30.32 -14.96
C LYS A 295 -30.43 29.40 -14.41
N ARG A 296 -30.08 28.38 -13.62
CA ARG A 296 -30.95 27.64 -12.71
C ARG A 296 -30.36 27.45 -11.30
N GLN A 297 -29.24 28.11 -10.95
CA GLN A 297 -28.57 27.99 -9.64
C GLN A 297 -28.07 29.32 -9.03
N ASP A 298 -27.85 30.38 -9.82
CA ASP A 298 -27.50 31.74 -9.37
C ASP A 298 -28.75 32.63 -9.12
N GLU A 299 -29.82 32.05 -8.58
CA GLU A 299 -30.98 32.81 -8.06
C GLU A 299 -31.16 32.63 -6.55
N SER A 300 -30.13 32.17 -5.83
CA SER A 300 -30.20 31.83 -4.40
C SER A 300 -28.91 32.07 -3.59
N ILE A 301 -28.05 33.03 -3.95
CA ILE A 301 -26.86 33.40 -3.17
C ILE A 301 -26.79 34.91 -2.87
N ASP A 302 -27.02 35.78 -3.86
CA ASP A 302 -27.00 37.25 -3.69
C ASP A 302 -28.37 37.86 -3.28
N GLU A 303 -29.03 37.31 -2.25
CA GLU A 303 -30.12 38.01 -1.55
C GLU A 303 -30.18 37.67 -0.04
N LEU A 304 -29.00 37.62 0.60
CA LEU A 304 -28.83 37.36 2.04
C LEU A 304 -28.75 38.63 2.92
N GLU A 305 -29.25 39.77 2.42
CA GLU A 305 -29.60 40.96 3.20
C GLU A 305 -30.95 41.54 2.70
N MET A 306 -31.66 42.27 3.57
CA MET A 306 -32.96 42.92 3.30
C MET A 306 -34.22 42.03 3.16
N ALA A 307 -34.50 41.19 4.17
CA ALA A 307 -35.82 40.55 4.36
C ALA A 307 -36.52 40.90 5.70
N GLU A 308 -36.13 42.03 6.35
CA GLU A 308 -36.99 42.66 7.34
C GLU A 308 -38.11 43.50 6.67
N ILE A 309 -39.14 43.87 7.45
CA ILE A 309 -40.27 44.73 7.02
C ILE A 309 -41.21 44.09 5.99
N ASN A 310 -42.02 43.11 6.42
CA ASN A 310 -43.50 43.23 6.38
C ASN A 310 -44.23 42.06 7.08
N ARG A 311 -44.40 42.14 8.41
CA ARG A 311 -45.41 41.34 9.13
C ARG A 311 -46.59 42.22 9.52
N GLY A 312 -47.51 42.39 8.58
CA GLY A 312 -48.80 43.05 8.81
C GLY A 312 -49.60 42.34 9.91
N SER A 313 -49.93 43.10 10.95
CA SER A 313 -50.60 42.68 12.18
C SER A 313 -51.76 41.69 12.03
N HIS A 314 -51.72 40.60 12.80
CA HIS A 314 -52.88 40.18 13.59
C HIS A 314 -52.47 39.65 14.97
N GLN A 315 -52.48 40.54 15.95
CA GLN A 315 -52.14 40.25 17.34
C GLN A 315 -53.36 39.64 18.07
N LYS A 316 -53.18 38.45 18.66
CA LYS A 316 -53.99 37.99 19.80
C LYS A 316 -53.06 37.51 20.90
N VAL A 317 -53.05 38.23 22.02
CA VAL A 317 -52.33 37.87 23.24
C VAL A 317 -53.03 36.68 23.91
N GLY A 318 -52.29 35.66 24.34
CA GLY A 318 -52.91 34.37 24.71
C GLY A 318 -52.05 33.39 25.51
N VAL A 319 -51.44 33.84 26.62
CA VAL A 319 -50.84 32.98 27.68
C VAL A 319 -49.54 32.25 27.27
N ALA A 320 -48.73 31.87 28.26
CA ALA A 320 -47.41 31.28 28.10
C ALA A 320 -47.43 29.74 27.99
N GLY A 321 -46.33 29.15 27.50
CA GLY A 321 -45.91 27.81 27.94
C GLY A 321 -45.81 26.69 26.91
N PHE A 322 -46.00 26.93 25.61
CA PHE A 322 -45.87 25.88 24.58
C PHE A 322 -44.95 26.31 23.43
N ILE A 323 -43.76 25.70 23.37
CA ILE A 323 -42.93 25.66 22.15
C ILE A 323 -43.62 24.69 21.17
N LYS A 324 -43.79 25.06 19.89
CA LYS A 324 -44.39 24.15 18.91
C LYS A 324 -43.49 22.93 18.70
N VAL A 325 -44.08 21.80 18.30
CA VAL A 325 -43.31 20.61 17.90
C VAL A 325 -42.35 20.96 16.75
N GLU A 326 -42.86 21.71 15.77
CA GLU A 326 -42.14 22.30 14.63
C GLU A 326 -40.83 23.02 15.02
N ASP A 327 -40.82 23.75 16.14
CA ASP A 327 -39.64 24.51 16.60
C ASP A 327 -38.60 23.59 17.28
N ARG A 328 -39.06 22.53 17.96
CA ARG A 328 -38.21 21.54 18.61
C ARG A 328 -37.53 20.60 17.61
N GLU A 329 -38.24 20.19 16.57
CA GLU A 329 -37.67 19.36 15.50
C GLU A 329 -36.50 20.09 14.83
N LYS A 330 -36.65 21.37 14.48
CA LYS A 330 -35.57 22.21 13.93
C LYS A 330 -34.37 22.34 14.87
N GLN A 331 -34.60 22.51 16.18
CA GLN A 331 -33.52 22.58 17.18
C GLN A 331 -32.74 21.27 17.32
N LEU A 332 -33.38 20.11 17.11
CA LEU A 332 -32.70 18.82 17.10
C LEU A 332 -31.88 18.63 15.83
N ILE A 333 -32.49 18.91 14.66
CA ILE A 333 -31.83 18.79 13.36
C ILE A 333 -30.59 19.70 13.27
N GLU A 334 -30.70 20.96 13.67
CA GLU A 334 -29.57 21.91 13.62
C GLU A 334 -28.43 21.50 14.57
N LYS A 335 -28.75 21.01 15.76
CA LYS A 335 -27.75 20.47 16.70
C LYS A 335 -27.04 19.25 16.11
N GLU A 336 -27.78 18.36 15.46
CA GLU A 336 -27.22 17.14 14.88
C GLU A 336 -26.36 17.45 13.64
N ARG A 337 -26.85 18.34 12.76
CA ARG A 337 -26.08 18.93 11.65
C ARG A 337 -24.74 19.47 12.12
N SER A 338 -24.71 20.24 13.21
CA SER A 338 -23.46 20.78 13.79
C SER A 338 -22.47 19.69 14.20
N VAL A 339 -22.92 18.66 14.91
CA VAL A 339 -22.05 17.56 15.39
C VAL A 339 -21.55 16.69 14.23
N LEU A 340 -22.40 16.39 13.25
CA LEU A 340 -22.03 15.62 12.07
C LEU A 340 -21.05 16.39 11.16
N THR A 341 -21.18 17.72 11.09
CA THR A 341 -20.21 18.58 10.40
C THR A 341 -18.84 18.57 11.10
N GLU A 342 -18.80 18.57 12.43
CA GLU A 342 -17.56 18.39 13.19
C GLU A 342 -16.93 17.02 12.92
N ALA A 343 -17.72 15.94 12.93
CA ALA A 343 -17.26 14.59 12.58
C ALA A 343 -16.70 14.49 11.15
N ILE A 344 -17.35 15.08 10.15
CA ILE A 344 -16.83 15.16 8.76
C ILE A 344 -15.44 15.81 8.73
N ASN A 345 -15.23 16.90 9.48
CA ASN A 345 -13.93 17.57 9.57
C ASN A 345 -12.84 16.72 10.24
N VAL A 346 -13.21 15.79 11.15
CA VAL A 346 -12.26 14.82 11.73
C VAL A 346 -11.95 13.72 10.71
N PHE A 347 -12.96 13.13 10.07
CA PHE A 347 -12.76 12.08 9.06
C PHE A 347 -11.90 12.55 7.87
N GLN A 348 -12.10 13.77 7.37
CA GLN A 348 -11.28 14.34 6.30
C GLN A 348 -9.80 14.53 6.68
N LYS A 349 -9.49 14.75 7.97
CA LYS A 349 -8.11 14.85 8.47
C LYS A 349 -7.47 13.48 8.68
N ALA A 350 -8.24 12.53 9.22
CA ALA A 350 -7.76 11.19 9.55
C ALA A 350 -7.59 10.30 8.29
N ALA A 351 -8.54 10.38 7.35
CA ALA A 351 -8.58 9.56 6.14
C ALA A 351 -8.92 10.40 4.89
N PRO A 352 -8.04 11.31 4.43
CA PRO A 352 -8.29 12.20 3.28
C PRO A 352 -8.49 11.49 1.93
N LEU A 353 -8.25 10.17 1.87
CA LEU A 353 -8.47 9.31 0.70
C LEU A 353 -9.76 8.49 0.79
N MET A 354 -10.55 8.63 1.87
CA MET A 354 -11.79 7.88 2.08
C MET A 354 -12.98 8.60 1.43
N GLU A 355 -13.27 8.25 0.17
CA GLU A 355 -14.34 8.87 -0.61
C GLU A 355 -15.75 8.65 -0.01
N GLU A 356 -15.94 7.64 0.84
CA GLU A 356 -17.21 7.38 1.53
C GLU A 356 -17.65 8.52 2.48
N ILE A 357 -16.76 9.48 2.80
CA ILE A 357 -17.13 10.72 3.49
C ILE A 357 -18.20 11.52 2.69
N SER A 358 -18.24 11.37 1.36
CA SER A 358 -19.31 11.94 0.51
C SER A 358 -20.71 11.45 0.88
N LEU A 359 -20.87 10.17 1.25
CA LEU A 359 -22.16 9.61 1.69
C LEU A 359 -22.66 10.28 2.97
N LEU A 360 -21.75 10.70 3.86
CA LEU A 360 -22.08 11.42 5.09
C LEU A 360 -22.41 12.90 4.80
N ILE A 361 -21.65 13.55 3.91
CA ILE A 361 -21.94 14.92 3.45
C ILE A 361 -23.34 14.98 2.82
N ASP A 362 -23.65 14.04 1.92
CA ASP A 362 -24.96 13.92 1.28
C ASP A 362 -26.09 13.67 2.30
N ALA A 363 -25.88 12.76 3.27
CA ALA A 363 -26.87 12.48 4.30
C ALA A 363 -27.09 13.69 5.24
N VAL A 364 -26.05 14.47 5.53
CA VAL A 364 -26.15 15.74 6.29
C VAL A 364 -26.83 16.84 5.47
N ALA A 365 -26.59 16.93 4.16
CA ALA A 365 -27.31 17.86 3.30
C ALA A 365 -28.82 17.52 3.27
N GLN A 366 -29.16 16.25 3.16
CA GLN A 366 -30.54 15.76 3.06
C GLN A 366 -31.28 15.58 4.40
N ILE A 367 -30.71 16.00 5.54
CA ILE A 367 -31.37 15.88 6.85
C ILE A 367 -32.66 16.73 6.94
N ASP A 368 -32.72 17.85 6.20
CA ASP A 368 -33.90 18.72 6.08
C ASP A 368 -34.90 18.28 4.98
N GLU A 369 -34.51 17.36 4.09
CA GLU A 369 -35.40 16.87 3.03
C GLU A 369 -36.55 16.00 3.58
N PRO A 370 -37.71 15.95 2.89
CA PRO A 370 -38.77 14.98 3.18
C PRO A 370 -38.27 13.55 3.36
N PHE A 371 -38.99 12.77 4.17
CA PHE A 371 -38.58 11.43 4.61
C PHE A 371 -38.35 10.48 3.42
N LEU A 372 -37.20 9.82 3.34
CA LEU A 372 -36.80 9.07 2.15
C LEU A 372 -37.20 7.59 2.23
N LEU A 373 -38.24 7.22 1.49
CA LEU A 373 -38.75 5.85 1.38
C LEU A 373 -38.20 5.16 0.12
N ALA A 374 -37.30 4.20 0.27
CA ALA A 374 -36.78 3.40 -0.84
C ALA A 374 -37.57 2.08 -0.99
N ILE A 375 -38.02 1.78 -2.21
CA ILE A 375 -38.82 0.58 -2.53
C ILE A 375 -37.98 -0.37 -3.38
N VAL A 376 -37.63 -1.53 -2.82
CA VAL A 376 -36.64 -2.48 -3.36
C VAL A 376 -37.21 -3.91 -3.43
N GLY A 377 -36.64 -4.76 -4.28
CA GLY A 377 -37.07 -6.14 -4.52
C GLY A 377 -36.71 -6.57 -5.95
N GLU A 378 -36.96 -7.83 -6.32
CA GLU A 378 -36.62 -8.31 -7.67
C GLU A 378 -37.32 -7.56 -8.81
N PHE A 379 -36.78 -7.69 -10.02
CA PHE A 379 -37.57 -7.39 -11.21
C PHE A 379 -38.81 -8.29 -11.26
N ASN A 380 -39.94 -7.73 -11.71
CA ASN A 380 -41.26 -8.37 -11.73
C ASN A 380 -41.83 -8.79 -10.34
N SER A 381 -41.29 -8.28 -9.21
CA SER A 381 -41.99 -8.39 -7.91
C SER A 381 -43.17 -7.42 -7.76
N GLY A 382 -43.30 -6.45 -8.69
CA GLY A 382 -44.42 -5.52 -8.78
C GLY A 382 -44.27 -4.23 -7.96
N LYS A 383 -43.04 -3.80 -7.66
CA LYS A 383 -42.71 -2.52 -6.98
C LYS A 383 -43.53 -1.34 -7.49
N SER A 384 -43.47 -1.07 -8.79
CA SER A 384 -44.15 0.08 -9.41
C SER A 384 -45.69 0.00 -9.30
N THR A 385 -46.26 -1.23 -9.26
CA THR A 385 -47.69 -1.45 -8.96
C THR A 385 -48.03 -1.19 -7.49
N VAL A 386 -47.14 -1.54 -6.55
CA VAL A 386 -47.28 -1.16 -5.13
C VAL A 386 -47.25 0.37 -4.99
N ILE A 387 -46.35 1.04 -5.71
CA ILE A 387 -46.26 2.51 -5.73
C ILE A 387 -47.54 3.13 -6.29
N ASN A 388 -48.00 2.73 -7.47
CA ASN A 388 -49.24 3.20 -8.06
C ASN A 388 -50.43 2.99 -7.09
N ALA A 389 -50.51 1.82 -6.44
CA ALA A 389 -51.56 1.52 -5.46
C ALA A 389 -51.47 2.39 -4.18
N LEU A 390 -50.28 2.80 -3.74
CA LEU A 390 -50.08 3.73 -2.62
C LEU A 390 -50.43 5.18 -3.00
N LEU A 391 -50.03 5.62 -4.20
CA LEU A 391 -50.33 6.95 -4.73
C LEU A 391 -51.79 7.10 -5.18
N GLY A 392 -52.48 5.99 -5.44
CA GLY A 392 -53.88 5.90 -5.87
C GLY A 392 -54.12 6.04 -7.37
N GLU A 393 -53.06 6.30 -8.15
CA GLU A 393 -53.12 6.64 -9.59
C GLU A 393 -51.95 6.00 -10.36
N ARG A 394 -52.09 5.90 -11.68
CA ARG A 394 -51.10 5.24 -12.57
C ARG A 394 -49.98 6.19 -13.02
N TYR A 395 -49.05 6.49 -12.12
CA TYR A 395 -47.90 7.37 -12.39
C TYR A 395 -46.64 6.64 -12.92
N LEU A 396 -46.49 5.35 -12.62
CA LEU A 396 -45.37 4.52 -13.09
C LEU A 396 -45.84 3.46 -14.10
N THR A 397 -44.99 3.16 -15.07
CA THR A 397 -45.26 2.15 -16.09
C THR A 397 -45.14 0.72 -15.55
N GLU A 398 -46.17 -0.09 -15.79
CA GLU A 398 -46.24 -1.49 -15.37
C GLU A 398 -45.99 -2.42 -16.57
N GLY A 399 -45.19 -3.46 -16.40
CA GLY A 399 -44.81 -4.34 -17.52
C GLY A 399 -44.06 -5.61 -17.11
N VAL A 400 -43.97 -6.55 -18.06
CA VAL A 400 -43.31 -7.86 -17.90
C VAL A 400 -41.84 -7.83 -18.37
N ILE A 401 -41.44 -6.76 -19.04
CA ILE A 401 -40.07 -6.40 -19.42
C ILE A 401 -39.55 -5.38 -18.40
N PRO A 402 -38.23 -5.28 -18.09
CA PRO A 402 -37.68 -4.26 -17.19
C PRO A 402 -38.16 -2.83 -17.47
N THR A 403 -39.11 -2.35 -16.65
CA THR A 403 -39.68 -1.00 -16.71
C THR A 403 -38.80 0.01 -15.97
N THR A 404 -38.48 -0.27 -14.70
CA THR A 404 -37.62 0.55 -13.85
C THR A 404 -36.13 0.23 -14.11
N ASN A 405 -35.60 0.80 -15.19
CA ASN A 405 -34.17 0.67 -15.57
C ASN A 405 -33.24 1.71 -14.93
N GLU A 406 -33.82 2.76 -14.31
CA GLU A 406 -33.13 3.85 -13.60
C GLU A 406 -33.73 4.01 -12.20
N ILE A 407 -32.98 4.65 -11.31
CA ILE A 407 -33.48 5.01 -9.97
C ILE A 407 -34.34 6.26 -10.11
N THR A 408 -35.60 6.15 -9.68
CA THR A 408 -36.65 7.13 -9.96
C THR A 408 -37.17 7.75 -8.66
N PHE A 409 -36.86 9.02 -8.43
CA PHE A 409 -37.37 9.82 -7.32
C PHE A 409 -38.76 10.36 -7.64
N LEU A 410 -39.69 10.19 -6.73
CA LEU A 410 -41.03 10.76 -6.76
C LEU A 410 -41.10 11.86 -5.70
N ARG A 411 -41.18 13.10 -6.16
CA ARG A 411 -41.25 14.33 -5.34
C ARG A 411 -42.59 15.02 -5.55
N TYR A 412 -43.05 15.80 -4.57
CA TYR A 412 -44.28 16.57 -4.71
C TYR A 412 -44.12 17.77 -5.66
N SER A 413 -45.19 18.13 -6.37
CA SER A 413 -45.33 19.44 -7.02
C SER A 413 -46.80 19.82 -7.20
N GLU A 414 -47.09 21.12 -7.17
CA GLU A 414 -48.42 21.66 -7.46
C GLU A 414 -48.57 21.84 -8.98
N LEU A 415 -48.73 20.70 -9.68
CA LEU A 415 -48.99 20.66 -11.11
C LEU A 415 -50.45 20.95 -11.44
N ASP A 416 -50.65 21.65 -12.55
CA ASP A 416 -51.97 22.02 -13.06
C ASP A 416 -52.69 20.80 -13.67
N ARG A 417 -54.03 20.82 -13.74
CA ARG A 417 -54.85 19.64 -14.16
C ARG A 417 -54.59 19.10 -15.58
N LYS A 418 -53.71 19.74 -16.37
CA LYS A 418 -53.29 19.28 -17.69
C LYS A 418 -52.02 18.42 -17.66
N ASP A 419 -51.16 18.62 -16.66
CA ASP A 419 -49.85 17.98 -16.56
C ASP A 419 -49.85 17.02 -15.36
N MET A 420 -50.28 15.77 -15.56
CA MET A 420 -50.34 14.77 -14.47
C MET A 420 -48.96 14.45 -13.85
N GLN A 421 -47.87 14.70 -14.58
CA GLN A 421 -46.51 14.31 -14.22
C GLN A 421 -45.50 15.16 -14.99
N ARG A 422 -44.44 15.62 -14.32
CA ARG A 422 -43.27 16.25 -14.93
C ARG A 422 -42.03 15.48 -14.50
N CYS A 423 -41.26 14.90 -15.42
CA CYS A 423 -40.03 14.19 -15.08
C CYS A 423 -38.81 14.84 -15.74
N GLU A 424 -37.72 14.94 -14.99
CA GLU A 424 -36.43 15.49 -15.41
C GLU A 424 -35.30 14.48 -15.13
N ARG A 425 -34.30 14.38 -16.01
CA ARG A 425 -33.14 13.50 -15.82
C ARG A 425 -31.98 14.32 -15.24
N HIS A 426 -31.41 13.85 -14.14
CA HIS A 426 -30.17 14.42 -13.59
C HIS A 426 -28.94 13.84 -14.33
N PRO A 427 -27.83 14.60 -14.50
CA PRO A 427 -26.64 14.13 -15.23
C PRO A 427 -26.10 12.76 -14.79
N ASP A 428 -26.30 12.39 -13.52
CA ASP A 428 -25.77 11.14 -12.95
C ASP A 428 -26.55 9.87 -13.39
N GLY A 429 -27.66 10.04 -14.12
CA GLY A 429 -28.56 8.95 -14.53
C GLY A 429 -29.66 8.64 -13.52
N GLN A 430 -30.10 9.65 -12.75
CA GLN A 430 -31.26 9.59 -11.86
C GLN A 430 -32.47 10.27 -12.54
N LEU A 431 -33.67 9.72 -12.37
CA LEU A 431 -34.91 10.31 -12.90
C LEU A 431 -35.71 10.95 -11.76
N ILE A 432 -36.00 12.24 -11.83
CA ILE A 432 -36.81 12.96 -10.83
C ILE A 432 -38.18 13.27 -11.43
N CYS A 433 -39.22 12.58 -10.96
CA CYS A 433 -40.60 12.81 -11.34
C CYS A 433 -41.35 13.58 -10.25
N TYR A 434 -41.88 14.73 -10.63
CA TYR A 434 -42.73 15.60 -9.85
C TYR A 434 -44.20 15.22 -10.06
N LEU A 435 -44.91 14.92 -8.98
CA LEU A 435 -46.29 14.40 -8.99
C LEU A 435 -47.20 15.17 -8.01
N PRO A 436 -48.49 15.38 -8.32
CA PRO A 436 -49.45 16.08 -7.47
C PRO A 436 -50.03 15.20 -6.33
N ALA A 437 -49.36 14.11 -5.96
CA ALA A 437 -49.84 13.16 -4.95
C ALA A 437 -49.64 13.69 -3.51
N PRO A 438 -50.70 13.87 -2.69
CA PRO A 438 -50.59 14.53 -1.38
C PRO A 438 -49.63 13.88 -0.38
N ILE A 439 -49.46 12.56 -0.47
CA ILE A 439 -48.54 11.80 0.39
C ILE A 439 -47.08 12.25 0.23
N LEU A 440 -46.70 12.75 -0.96
CA LEU A 440 -45.34 13.19 -1.27
C LEU A 440 -44.96 14.55 -0.66
N LYS A 441 -45.91 15.28 -0.02
CA LYS A 441 -45.58 16.53 0.69
C LYS A 441 -44.59 16.30 1.85
N GLU A 442 -44.65 15.13 2.47
CA GLU A 442 -43.93 14.78 3.70
C GLU A 442 -42.94 13.61 3.54
N MET A 443 -42.93 12.96 2.36
CA MET A 443 -41.97 11.91 2.01
C MET A 443 -41.55 11.98 0.54
N ASN A 444 -40.29 11.64 0.26
CA ASN A 444 -39.81 11.34 -1.08
C ASN A 444 -39.82 9.82 -1.27
N ILE A 445 -40.43 9.32 -2.35
CA ILE A 445 -40.44 7.88 -2.66
C ILE A 445 -39.43 7.58 -3.76
N VAL A 446 -38.69 6.48 -3.66
CA VAL A 446 -37.74 6.03 -4.69
C VAL A 446 -38.13 4.65 -5.21
N ASP A 447 -38.48 4.55 -6.50
CA ASP A 447 -38.53 3.25 -7.20
C ASP A 447 -37.13 2.90 -7.69
N THR A 448 -36.74 1.63 -7.52
CA THR A 448 -35.37 1.17 -7.78
C THR A 448 -35.34 0.08 -8.86
N PRO A 449 -34.21 -0.12 -9.56
CA PRO A 449 -34.04 -1.30 -10.39
C PRO A 449 -34.16 -2.59 -9.56
N GLY A 450 -34.41 -3.71 -10.25
CA GLY A 450 -34.53 -5.02 -9.61
C GLY A 450 -33.22 -5.52 -8.98
N THR A 451 -33.32 -6.21 -7.84
CA THR A 451 -32.16 -6.84 -7.17
C THR A 451 -31.47 -7.93 -7.98
N ASN A 452 -32.02 -8.31 -9.14
CA ASN A 452 -31.52 -9.31 -10.09
C ASN A 452 -31.10 -8.72 -11.45
N VAL A 453 -30.96 -7.39 -11.55
CA VAL A 453 -30.45 -6.69 -12.76
C VAL A 453 -28.91 -6.68 -12.75
N ILE A 454 -28.27 -6.54 -13.92
CA ILE A 454 -26.80 -6.54 -14.16
C ILE A 454 -26.01 -5.82 -13.04
N LEU A 455 -24.89 -6.42 -12.61
CA LEU A 455 -24.02 -6.03 -11.48
C LEU A 455 -23.94 -4.53 -11.18
N GLN A 456 -23.65 -3.68 -12.17
CA GLN A 456 -23.49 -2.24 -11.97
C GLN A 456 -24.77 -1.52 -11.50
N ARG A 457 -25.96 -2.05 -11.82
CA ARG A 457 -27.26 -1.49 -11.43
C ARG A 457 -27.71 -2.01 -10.05
N GLN A 458 -27.37 -3.26 -9.70
CA GLN A 458 -27.40 -3.74 -8.31
C GLN A 458 -26.51 -2.85 -7.43
N GLN A 459 -25.29 -2.60 -7.91
CA GLN A 459 -24.24 -1.93 -7.14
C GLN A 459 -24.60 -0.50 -6.72
N ARG A 460 -25.04 0.36 -7.67
CA ARG A 460 -25.53 1.72 -7.32
C ARG A 460 -26.62 1.66 -6.26
N LEU A 461 -27.63 0.80 -6.46
CA LEU A 461 -28.73 0.65 -5.51
C LEU A 461 -28.24 0.30 -4.10
N THR A 462 -27.33 -0.67 -3.97
CA THR A 462 -26.73 -1.01 -2.67
C THR A 462 -25.86 0.10 -2.10
N GLU A 463 -24.96 0.69 -2.88
CA GLU A 463 -23.84 1.48 -2.34
C GLU A 463 -24.15 2.98 -2.21
N GLU A 464 -25.06 3.51 -3.03
CA GLU A 464 -25.41 4.93 -3.07
C GLU A 464 -26.75 5.20 -2.33
N PHE A 465 -27.77 4.35 -2.51
CA PHE A 465 -29.15 4.68 -2.09
C PHE A 465 -29.61 4.00 -0.79
N VAL A 466 -29.30 2.71 -0.56
CA VAL A 466 -29.60 2.03 0.72
C VAL A 466 -29.02 2.74 1.95
N PRO A 467 -27.81 3.35 1.92
CA PRO A 467 -27.28 4.08 3.08
C PRO A 467 -28.08 5.36 3.37
N ARG A 468 -28.60 6.03 2.33
CA ARG A 468 -29.34 7.30 2.44
C ARG A 468 -30.83 7.13 2.75
N ALA A 469 -31.42 5.98 2.43
CA ALA A 469 -32.84 5.71 2.67
C ALA A 469 -33.18 5.66 4.17
N ASP A 470 -34.23 6.35 4.61
CA ASP A 470 -34.67 6.37 6.01
C ASP A 470 -35.55 5.16 6.37
N LEU A 471 -36.28 4.64 5.38
CA LEU A 471 -37.08 3.42 5.49
C LEU A 471 -36.96 2.59 4.20
N LEU A 472 -36.81 1.27 4.35
CA LEU A 472 -36.77 0.34 3.23
C LEU A 472 -38.07 -0.46 3.15
N PHE A 473 -38.76 -0.38 2.02
CA PHE A 473 -39.90 -1.23 1.66
C PHE A 473 -39.41 -2.35 0.75
N PHE A 474 -39.36 -3.59 1.26
CA PHE A 474 -38.81 -4.74 0.54
C PHE A 474 -39.94 -5.62 -0.04
N VAL A 475 -40.18 -5.47 -1.35
CA VAL A 475 -41.29 -6.05 -2.11
C VAL A 475 -40.90 -7.41 -2.69
N ILE A 476 -41.33 -8.47 -2.01
CA ILE A 476 -41.15 -9.88 -2.36
C ILE A 476 -42.33 -10.34 -3.21
N SER A 477 -42.09 -11.20 -4.21
CA SER A 477 -43.14 -11.79 -5.05
C SER A 477 -43.70 -13.09 -4.44
N ALA A 478 -45.02 -13.21 -4.29
CA ALA A 478 -45.68 -14.44 -3.84
C ALA A 478 -45.38 -15.67 -4.73
N ASP A 479 -45.05 -15.46 -6.02
CA ASP A 479 -44.61 -16.52 -6.94
C ASP A 479 -43.33 -17.24 -6.47
N ARG A 480 -42.40 -16.49 -5.85
CA ARG A 480 -41.00 -16.90 -5.57
C ARG A 480 -40.45 -16.10 -4.38
N PRO A 481 -40.86 -16.40 -3.14
CA PRO A 481 -40.41 -15.62 -1.99
C PRO A 481 -38.97 -15.94 -1.57
N LEU A 482 -38.17 -14.90 -1.29
CA LEU A 482 -36.78 -14.99 -0.83
C LEU A 482 -35.85 -15.72 -1.81
N THR A 483 -35.69 -15.15 -3.00
CA THR A 483 -34.71 -15.63 -3.98
C THR A 483 -33.27 -15.44 -3.50
N GLU A 484 -32.30 -16.05 -4.20
CA GLU A 484 -30.88 -15.85 -3.91
C GLU A 484 -30.44 -14.38 -4.05
N SER A 485 -31.00 -13.62 -5.01
CA SER A 485 -30.71 -12.18 -5.13
C SER A 485 -31.30 -11.37 -3.98
N GLU A 486 -32.53 -11.69 -3.55
CA GLU A 486 -33.17 -11.05 -2.39
C GLU A 486 -32.41 -11.35 -1.09
N VAL A 487 -32.01 -12.60 -0.86
CA VAL A 487 -31.23 -13.02 0.31
C VAL A 487 -29.85 -12.35 0.33
N THR A 488 -29.20 -12.22 -0.82
CA THR A 488 -27.89 -11.55 -0.95
C THR A 488 -28.02 -10.05 -0.68
N PHE A 489 -29.05 -9.40 -1.23
CA PHE A 489 -29.36 -8.00 -0.95
C PHE A 489 -29.70 -7.75 0.52
N LEU A 490 -30.46 -8.65 1.16
CA LEU A 490 -30.82 -8.50 2.58
C LEU A 490 -29.59 -8.61 3.50
N ARG A 491 -28.67 -9.54 3.23
CA ARG A 491 -27.35 -9.58 3.91
C ARG A 491 -26.57 -8.28 3.75
N TYR A 492 -26.63 -7.64 2.58
CA TYR A 492 -26.04 -6.31 2.40
C TYR A 492 -26.74 -5.26 3.26
N THR A 493 -28.08 -5.18 3.26
CA THR A 493 -28.81 -4.17 4.05
C THR A 493 -28.55 -4.28 5.56
N GLN A 494 -28.21 -5.48 6.05
CA GLN A 494 -27.90 -5.74 7.47
C GLN A 494 -26.76 -4.84 8.00
N GLN A 495 -25.71 -4.59 7.22
CA GLN A 495 -24.56 -3.81 7.71
C GLN A 495 -24.92 -2.34 8.03
N TRP A 496 -25.95 -1.81 7.37
CA TRP A 496 -26.45 -0.44 7.57
C TRP A 496 -27.49 -0.35 8.68
N LYS A 497 -27.87 -1.47 9.31
CA LYS A 497 -28.87 -1.58 10.40
C LYS A 497 -30.23 -0.93 10.06
N LYS A 498 -30.55 -0.73 8.77
CA LYS A 498 -31.73 0.01 8.31
C LYS A 498 -33.02 -0.72 8.68
N LYS A 499 -34.08 0.04 8.98
CA LYS A 499 -35.41 -0.53 9.20
C LYS A 499 -35.99 -1.03 7.88
N VAL A 500 -36.31 -2.31 7.82
CA VAL A 500 -36.95 -2.95 6.67
C VAL A 500 -38.39 -3.32 7.01
N VAL A 501 -39.32 -2.94 6.13
CA VAL A 501 -40.72 -3.37 6.12
C VAL A 501 -40.92 -4.24 4.90
N PHE A 502 -41.28 -5.50 5.11
CA PHE A 502 -41.47 -6.45 4.02
C PHE A 502 -42.89 -6.39 3.47
N ILE A 503 -43.02 -6.52 2.16
CA ILE A 503 -44.29 -6.51 1.43
C ILE A 503 -44.33 -7.77 0.56
N LEU A 504 -45.20 -8.72 0.89
CA LEU A 504 -45.42 -9.92 0.08
C LEU A 504 -46.52 -9.61 -0.94
N ASN A 505 -46.10 -9.12 -2.11
CA ASN A 505 -47.00 -8.70 -3.19
C ASN A 505 -47.51 -9.90 -4.00
N LYS A 506 -48.63 -9.69 -4.70
CA LYS A 506 -49.41 -10.73 -5.40
C LYS A 506 -49.99 -11.79 -4.46
N SER A 507 -50.33 -11.42 -3.22
CA SER A 507 -50.91 -12.36 -2.23
C SER A 507 -52.27 -12.94 -2.66
N ASP A 508 -52.89 -12.37 -3.70
CA ASP A 508 -54.07 -12.89 -4.37
C ASP A 508 -53.84 -14.20 -5.14
N LEU A 509 -52.59 -14.58 -5.42
CA LEU A 509 -52.24 -15.86 -6.05
C LEU A 509 -52.49 -17.07 -5.13
N TYR A 510 -52.39 -16.89 -3.81
CA TYR A 510 -52.71 -17.94 -2.85
C TYR A 510 -54.22 -18.23 -2.82
N ARG A 511 -54.57 -19.51 -2.74
CA ARG A 511 -55.94 -20.02 -2.89
C ARG A 511 -56.73 -19.92 -1.59
N ASN A 512 -56.05 -20.01 -0.46
CA ASN A 512 -56.61 -19.98 0.88
C ASN A 512 -55.68 -19.21 1.84
N THR A 513 -56.15 -18.97 3.07
CA THR A 513 -55.38 -18.25 4.09
C THR A 513 -54.24 -19.07 4.70
N GLN A 514 -54.32 -20.41 4.65
CA GLN A 514 -53.27 -21.28 5.22
C GLN A 514 -51.99 -21.23 4.36
N GLU A 515 -52.10 -21.33 3.04
CA GLU A 515 -50.98 -21.15 2.09
C GLU A 515 -50.27 -19.80 2.32
N LEU A 516 -51.06 -18.75 2.60
CA LEU A 516 -50.55 -17.41 2.92
C LEU A 516 -49.83 -17.37 4.28
N GLU A 517 -50.39 -18.00 5.32
CA GLU A 517 -49.80 -18.05 6.66
C GLU A 517 -48.51 -18.89 6.69
N GLU A 518 -48.45 -19.98 5.93
CA GLU A 518 -47.23 -20.77 5.71
C GLU A 518 -46.14 -19.93 5.02
N ALA A 519 -46.48 -19.20 3.95
CA ALA A 519 -45.54 -18.29 3.27
C ALA A 519 -45.06 -17.14 4.18
N ILE A 520 -45.97 -16.53 4.96
CA ILE A 520 -45.66 -15.49 5.95
C ILE A 520 -44.71 -16.02 7.03
N SER A 521 -44.95 -17.22 7.54
CA SER A 521 -44.10 -17.87 8.54
C SER A 521 -42.69 -18.12 7.98
N PHE A 522 -42.61 -18.73 6.79
CA PHE A 522 -41.34 -18.98 6.10
C PHE A 522 -40.52 -17.70 5.86
N ILE A 523 -41.16 -16.62 5.37
CA ILE A 523 -40.47 -15.35 5.15
C ILE A 523 -40.00 -14.76 6.48
N LYS A 524 -40.85 -14.74 7.51
CA LYS A 524 -40.47 -14.19 8.83
C LYS A 524 -39.33 -14.96 9.47
N GLU A 525 -39.34 -16.29 9.45
CA GLU A 525 -38.28 -17.08 10.09
C GLU A 525 -36.92 -16.88 9.40
N ASN A 526 -36.90 -16.83 8.06
CA ASN A 526 -35.66 -16.62 7.31
C ASN A 526 -35.15 -15.17 7.40
N THR A 527 -36.03 -14.17 7.28
CA THR A 527 -35.63 -12.75 7.44
C THR A 527 -35.16 -12.43 8.85
N LYS A 528 -35.76 -13.05 9.89
CA LYS A 528 -35.30 -12.95 11.28
C LYS A 528 -33.84 -13.42 11.42
N LYS A 529 -33.51 -14.58 10.83
CA LYS A 529 -32.14 -15.13 10.80
C LYS A 529 -31.17 -14.27 9.99
N LEU A 530 -31.61 -13.75 8.84
CA LEU A 530 -30.76 -12.98 7.92
C LEU A 530 -30.42 -11.58 8.43
N LEU A 531 -31.37 -10.89 9.07
CA LEU A 531 -31.14 -9.54 9.60
C LEU A 531 -30.67 -9.52 11.06
N ASN A 532 -30.76 -10.63 11.79
CA ASN A 532 -30.49 -10.71 13.23
C ASN A 532 -31.36 -9.73 14.06
N THR A 533 -32.64 -9.62 13.68
CA THR A 533 -33.68 -8.85 14.38
C THR A 533 -34.56 -9.77 15.22
N GLU A 534 -35.26 -9.25 16.23
CA GLU A 534 -36.29 -10.03 16.93
C GLU A 534 -37.68 -9.90 16.31
N ASP A 535 -38.01 -8.73 15.75
CA ASP A 535 -39.29 -8.45 15.09
C ASP A 535 -39.12 -8.26 13.57
N VAL A 536 -40.14 -8.67 12.82
CA VAL A 536 -40.22 -8.58 11.35
C VAL A 536 -41.61 -8.11 10.96
N THR A 537 -41.70 -6.85 10.52
CA THR A 537 -42.91 -6.28 9.93
C THR A 537 -43.06 -6.80 8.49
N LEU A 538 -44.15 -7.54 8.22
CA LEU A 538 -44.46 -8.13 6.91
C LEU A 538 -45.95 -7.93 6.60
N TYR A 539 -46.24 -7.34 5.45
CA TYR A 539 -47.61 -7.13 4.94
C TYR A 539 -47.84 -7.95 3.67
N PRO A 540 -48.75 -8.94 3.67
CA PRO A 540 -49.23 -9.55 2.43
C PRO A 540 -50.15 -8.57 1.69
N VAL A 541 -50.00 -8.41 0.38
CA VAL A 541 -50.80 -7.47 -0.41
C VAL A 541 -51.12 -7.95 -1.83
N ALA A 542 -52.31 -7.60 -2.31
CA ALA A 542 -52.72 -7.73 -3.71
C ALA A 542 -52.78 -6.33 -4.37
N ALA A 543 -51.62 -5.67 -4.52
CA ALA A 543 -51.55 -4.24 -4.88
C ALA A 543 -52.29 -3.90 -6.18
N ARG A 544 -52.29 -4.80 -7.16
CA ARG A 544 -53.03 -4.64 -8.42
C ARG A 544 -54.54 -4.48 -8.21
N LEU A 545 -55.14 -5.33 -7.37
CA LEU A 545 -56.58 -5.29 -7.10
C LEU A 545 -56.97 -3.97 -6.43
N VAL A 546 -56.14 -3.48 -5.51
CA VAL A 546 -56.37 -2.22 -4.80
C VAL A 546 -56.19 -1.00 -5.72
N LEU A 547 -55.25 -1.05 -6.66
CA LEU A 547 -55.13 -0.02 -7.69
C LEU A 547 -56.36 0.01 -8.62
N GLU A 548 -56.83 -1.15 -9.07
CA GLU A 548 -58.05 -1.26 -9.90
C GLU A 548 -59.31 -0.82 -9.13
N GLU A 549 -59.39 -1.08 -7.82
CA GLU A 549 -60.43 -0.58 -6.90
C GLU A 549 -60.41 0.95 -6.78
N LYS A 550 -59.24 1.55 -6.52
CA LYS A 550 -59.06 3.02 -6.37
C LYS A 550 -59.38 3.78 -7.67
N LEU A 551 -58.86 3.32 -8.82
CA LEU A 551 -59.12 3.93 -10.13
C LEU A 551 -60.60 3.83 -10.54
N SER A 552 -61.30 2.80 -10.08
CA SER A 552 -62.76 2.70 -10.27
C SER A 552 -63.47 3.75 -9.42
N ALA A 553 -63.04 3.95 -8.17
CA ALA A 553 -63.64 4.89 -7.23
C ALA A 553 -63.38 6.38 -7.55
N THR A 554 -62.32 6.73 -8.31
CA THR A 554 -62.09 8.11 -8.77
C THR A 554 -62.92 8.50 -10.01
N SER A 555 -63.63 7.55 -10.62
CA SER A 555 -64.43 7.77 -11.85
C SER A 555 -65.90 8.20 -11.62
N ASP A 556 -66.40 8.09 -10.39
CA ASP A 556 -67.77 8.49 -10.00
C ASP A 556 -67.76 9.72 -9.06
N ASP A 557 -68.87 10.47 -8.96
CA ASP A 557 -68.87 11.89 -8.54
C ASP A 557 -68.42 12.17 -7.09
N GLY A 558 -67.11 12.30 -6.90
CA GLY A 558 -66.43 13.34 -6.12
C GLY A 558 -66.61 13.36 -4.59
N LYS A 559 -67.56 12.62 -4.01
CA LYS A 559 -67.97 12.78 -2.59
C LYS A 559 -68.36 11.46 -1.90
N LYS A 560 -67.44 10.49 -1.77
CA LYS A 560 -67.61 9.39 -0.80
C LYS A 560 -66.36 8.72 -0.20
N TYR A 561 -65.17 9.26 -0.44
CA TYR A 561 -63.88 8.64 -0.08
C TYR A 561 -63.60 8.38 1.42
N ARG A 562 -64.46 8.78 2.36
CA ARG A 562 -64.30 8.49 3.81
C ARG A 562 -65.33 7.51 4.41
N GLU A 563 -66.40 7.14 3.70
CA GLU A 563 -67.48 6.32 4.29
C GLU A 563 -67.47 4.83 3.89
N ILE A 564 -66.71 4.45 2.85
CA ILE A 564 -66.68 3.06 2.35
C ILE A 564 -65.80 2.12 3.21
N VAL A 565 -65.06 2.68 4.17
CA VAL A 565 -64.01 2.02 5.00
C VAL A 565 -64.53 0.85 5.88
N PHE A 566 -65.85 0.75 6.10
CA PHE A 566 -66.45 -0.27 6.98
C PHE A 566 -67.52 -1.14 6.29
N THR A 567 -67.19 -1.73 5.15
CA THR A 567 -67.92 -2.89 4.61
C THR A 567 -66.98 -4.08 4.45
N GLU A 568 -67.19 -5.13 5.24
CA GLU A 568 -66.37 -6.35 5.20
C GLU A 568 -66.58 -7.14 3.90
N SER A 569 -65.52 -7.82 3.41
CA SER A 569 -65.56 -9.19 2.82
C SER A 569 -64.40 -9.55 1.87
N ASN A 570 -63.30 -8.78 1.79
CA ASN A 570 -62.13 -9.20 1.02
C ASN A 570 -60.79 -9.09 1.80
N TRP A 571 -60.26 -10.24 2.25
CA TRP A 571 -58.97 -10.29 2.95
C TRP A 571 -57.79 -9.90 2.05
N LYS A 572 -57.94 -10.05 0.73
CA LYS A 572 -56.91 -9.74 -0.27
C LYS A 572 -56.59 -8.24 -0.36
N THR A 573 -57.55 -7.36 -0.04
CA THR A 573 -57.38 -5.90 -0.06
C THR A 573 -57.22 -5.30 1.35
N SER A 574 -57.88 -5.86 2.37
CA SER A 574 -57.84 -5.32 3.74
C SER A 574 -56.44 -5.23 4.37
N SER A 575 -55.49 -6.05 3.90
CA SER A 575 -54.08 -5.99 4.34
C SER A 575 -53.29 -4.85 3.69
N PHE A 576 -53.63 -4.41 2.46
CA PHE A 576 -53.03 -3.21 1.86
C PHE A 576 -53.41 -1.96 2.65
N TYR A 577 -54.68 -1.84 3.06
CA TYR A 577 -55.13 -0.74 3.92
C TYR A 577 -54.43 -0.73 5.30
N LYS A 578 -53.89 -1.85 5.78
CA LYS A 578 -53.01 -1.88 6.97
C LYS A 578 -51.61 -1.34 6.69
N LEU A 579 -51.06 -1.59 5.50
CA LEU A 579 -49.80 -0.98 5.03
C LEU A 579 -49.97 0.54 4.82
N GLU A 580 -51.10 0.98 4.28
CA GLU A 580 -51.42 2.42 4.16
C GLU A 580 -51.59 3.08 5.52
N ASN A 581 -52.39 2.52 6.43
CA ASN A 581 -52.55 3.07 7.78
C ASN A 581 -51.23 3.10 8.56
N PHE A 582 -50.35 2.11 8.34
CA PHE A 582 -48.97 2.16 8.82
C PHE A 582 -48.24 3.38 8.23
N LEU A 583 -48.19 3.53 6.91
CA LEU A 583 -47.46 4.60 6.24
C LEU A 583 -48.00 6.01 6.58
N TYR A 584 -49.31 6.22 6.58
CA TYR A 584 -49.92 7.49 7.00
C TYR A 584 -49.65 7.81 8.48
N SER A 585 -49.49 6.80 9.36
CA SER A 585 -49.11 7.06 10.75
C SER A 585 -47.66 7.57 10.91
N PHE A 586 -46.76 7.34 9.94
CA PHE A 586 -45.45 8.01 9.94
C PHE A 586 -45.55 9.50 9.60
N LEU A 587 -46.57 9.91 8.82
CA LEU A 587 -46.77 11.32 8.48
C LEU A 587 -47.41 12.13 9.61
N ASP A 588 -48.20 11.50 10.48
CA ASP A 588 -48.75 12.16 11.65
C ASP A 588 -47.72 12.25 12.78
N GLY A 589 -47.03 13.40 12.83
CA GLY A 589 -46.07 13.79 13.86
C GLY A 589 -46.60 13.78 15.31
N SER A 590 -47.93 13.74 15.52
CA SER A 590 -48.51 13.59 16.86
C SER A 590 -48.49 12.15 17.38
N THR A 591 -48.21 11.17 16.51
CA THR A 591 -48.18 9.74 16.87
C THR A 591 -46.79 9.25 17.30
N SER A 592 -46.76 8.08 17.94
CA SER A 592 -45.50 7.36 18.19
C SER A 592 -44.76 6.92 16.93
N ARG A 593 -45.44 6.85 15.77
CA ARG A 593 -44.83 6.55 14.46
C ARG A 593 -44.28 7.80 13.79
N GLY A 594 -44.88 8.97 13.99
CA GLY A 594 -44.28 10.26 13.64
C GLY A 594 -42.97 10.54 14.38
N MET A 595 -42.91 10.23 15.68
CA MET A 595 -41.64 10.25 16.43
C MET A 595 -40.64 9.20 15.92
N GLU A 596 -41.12 8.04 15.44
CA GLU A 596 -40.26 7.04 14.80
C GLU A 596 -39.72 7.51 13.43
N ARG A 597 -40.50 8.27 12.65
CA ARG A 597 -40.05 8.95 11.40
C ARG A 597 -38.83 9.81 11.68
N MET A 598 -38.92 10.70 12.67
CA MET A 598 -37.82 11.59 13.05
C MET A 598 -36.61 10.79 13.55
N LYS A 599 -36.80 9.77 14.40
CA LYS A 599 -35.71 8.91 14.86
C LYS A 599 -34.98 8.19 13.72
N LEU A 600 -35.70 7.75 12.68
CA LEU A 600 -35.09 7.11 11.51
C LEU A 600 -34.32 8.12 10.64
N LYS A 601 -34.90 9.31 10.40
CA LYS A 601 -34.27 10.39 9.63
C LYS A 601 -32.92 10.82 10.21
N LEU A 602 -32.89 11.06 11.52
CA LEU A 602 -31.68 11.39 12.29
C LEU A 602 -30.73 10.18 12.44
N GLY A 603 -31.29 8.98 12.59
CA GLY A 603 -30.52 7.73 12.63
C GLY A 603 -29.74 7.44 11.35
N THR A 604 -30.15 7.95 10.19
CA THR A 604 -29.47 7.76 8.90
C THR A 604 -28.02 8.29 8.89
N PRO A 605 -27.75 9.60 9.04
CA PRO A 605 -26.38 10.10 9.02
C PRO A 605 -25.55 9.61 10.22
N ILE A 606 -26.15 9.42 11.41
CA ILE A 606 -25.46 8.86 12.56
C ILE A 606 -24.93 7.45 12.26
N ALA A 607 -25.75 6.57 11.66
CA ALA A 607 -25.32 5.21 11.30
C ALA A 607 -24.23 5.19 10.23
N ILE A 608 -24.21 6.16 9.32
CA ILE A 608 -23.11 6.35 8.34
C ILE A 608 -21.85 6.81 9.07
N ALA A 609 -21.95 7.78 9.99
CA ALA A 609 -20.82 8.28 10.78
C ALA A 609 -20.21 7.19 11.69
N GLU A 610 -21.03 6.39 12.39
CA GLU A 610 -20.57 5.19 13.13
C GLU A 610 -19.76 4.24 12.24
N ARG A 611 -20.24 4.01 11.01
CA ARG A 611 -19.62 3.07 10.07
C ARG A 611 -18.30 3.58 9.50
N ILE A 612 -18.22 4.88 9.20
CA ILE A 612 -16.99 5.57 8.79
C ILE A 612 -15.99 5.58 9.94
N LEU A 613 -16.40 5.96 11.16
CA LEU A 613 -15.53 5.95 12.34
C LEU A 613 -14.90 4.57 12.58
N SER A 614 -15.70 3.51 12.59
CA SER A 614 -15.20 2.14 12.79
C SER A 614 -14.24 1.66 11.69
N ALA A 615 -14.40 2.17 10.46
CA ALA A 615 -13.45 1.94 9.38
C ALA A 615 -12.15 2.73 9.59
N CYS A 616 -12.24 4.01 9.96
CA CYS A 616 -11.10 4.87 10.31
C CYS A 616 -10.29 4.29 11.48
N GLU A 617 -10.93 3.83 12.56
CA GLU A 617 -10.28 3.13 13.68
C GLU A 617 -9.51 1.90 13.20
N THR A 618 -10.13 1.10 12.32
CA THR A 618 -9.53 -0.13 11.78
C THR A 618 -8.36 0.14 10.85
N LEU A 619 -8.40 1.23 10.07
CA LEU A 619 -7.30 1.69 9.23
C LEU A 619 -6.17 2.28 10.09
N ASN A 620 -6.47 3.24 10.96
CA ASN A 620 -5.49 3.90 11.83
C ASN A 620 -4.75 2.89 12.71
N ARG A 621 -5.45 1.87 13.24
CA ARG A 621 -4.81 0.77 13.98
C ARG A 621 -3.83 -0.03 13.12
N LYS A 622 -4.17 -0.36 11.86
CA LYS A 622 -3.22 -1.04 10.93
C LYS A 622 -2.03 -0.16 10.58
N ASP A 623 -2.25 1.15 10.40
CA ASP A 623 -1.19 2.11 10.16
C ASP A 623 -0.26 2.27 11.38
N CYS A 624 -0.80 2.24 12.61
CA CYS A 624 -0.01 2.16 13.84
C CYS A 624 0.77 0.84 13.94
N GLU A 625 0.11 -0.32 13.75
CA GLU A 625 0.75 -1.65 13.73
C GLU A 625 1.91 -1.69 12.69
N SER A 626 1.73 -1.05 11.51
CA SER A 626 2.78 -0.87 10.50
C SER A 626 3.89 0.08 10.94
N ALA A 627 3.57 1.22 11.57
CA ALA A 627 4.55 2.22 11.98
C ALA A 627 5.39 1.74 13.18
N GLU A 628 4.80 0.99 14.11
CA GLU A 628 5.52 0.27 15.17
C GLU A 628 6.46 -0.80 14.58
N GLN A 629 6.01 -1.55 13.56
CA GLN A 629 6.85 -2.53 12.87
C GLN A 629 8.00 -1.87 12.09
N ASP A 630 7.76 -0.71 11.46
CA ASP A 630 8.79 0.12 10.81
C ASP A 630 9.81 0.64 11.83
N LEU A 631 9.35 1.12 13.00
CA LEU A 631 10.19 1.63 14.07
C LEU A 631 11.06 0.54 14.71
N SER A 632 10.47 -0.63 15.03
CA SER A 632 11.22 -1.81 15.51
C SER A 632 12.26 -2.23 14.47
N SER A 633 11.85 -2.30 13.20
CA SER A 633 12.73 -2.64 12.08
C SER A 633 13.92 -1.70 11.92
N ALA A 634 13.73 -0.39 12.11
CA ALA A 634 14.82 0.58 12.04
C ALA A 634 15.79 0.41 13.21
N ASN A 635 15.27 0.21 14.42
CA ASN A 635 16.07 -0.04 15.62
C ASN A 635 16.84 -1.38 15.54
N GLU A 636 16.23 -2.46 15.04
CA GLU A 636 16.88 -3.75 14.80
C GLU A 636 18.09 -3.63 13.85
N ILE A 637 17.95 -2.88 12.75
CA ILE A 637 19.06 -2.64 11.82
C ILE A 637 20.17 -1.83 12.51
N ILE A 638 19.83 -0.76 13.24
CA ILE A 638 20.80 0.05 13.99
C ILE A 638 21.53 -0.81 15.05
N ASP A 639 20.82 -1.61 15.83
CA ASP A 639 21.39 -2.40 16.93
C ASP A 639 22.22 -3.59 16.45
N SER A 640 21.90 -4.19 15.29
CA SER A 640 22.67 -5.31 14.72
C SER A 640 24.15 -5.00 14.49
N VAL A 641 24.53 -3.71 14.41
CA VAL A 641 25.94 -3.30 14.31
C VAL A 641 26.78 -3.85 15.48
N LYS A 642 26.17 -4.03 16.66
CA LYS A 642 26.82 -4.58 17.87
C LYS A 642 27.24 -6.05 17.65
N GLU A 643 26.44 -6.84 16.93
CA GLU A 643 26.81 -8.21 16.56
C GLU A 643 28.00 -8.21 15.60
N TYR A 644 28.05 -7.24 14.67
CA TYR A 644 29.18 -7.06 13.77
C TYR A 644 30.46 -6.62 14.49
N VAL A 645 30.36 -5.72 15.48
CA VAL A 645 31.50 -5.34 16.33
C VAL A 645 32.07 -6.56 17.05
N ILE A 646 31.23 -7.37 17.68
CA ILE A 646 31.66 -8.64 18.33
C ILE A 646 32.32 -9.59 17.32
N LYS A 647 31.80 -9.68 16.09
CA LYS A 647 32.42 -10.47 15.01
C LYS A 647 33.81 -9.94 14.62
N MET A 648 33.95 -8.62 14.43
CA MET A 648 35.22 -7.97 14.10
C MET A 648 36.26 -8.14 15.22
N GLU A 649 35.85 -8.05 16.50
CA GLU A 649 36.70 -8.37 17.64
C GLU A 649 37.22 -9.81 17.58
N ASN A 650 36.34 -10.79 17.34
CA ASN A 650 36.72 -12.19 17.22
C ASN A 650 37.68 -12.47 16.04
N GLU A 651 37.46 -11.86 14.87
CA GLU A 651 38.38 -11.97 13.73
C GLU A 651 39.74 -11.27 14.01
N SER A 652 39.75 -10.14 14.73
CA SER A 652 40.99 -9.42 15.11
C SER A 652 41.97 -10.25 15.93
N ILE A 653 41.48 -11.20 16.73
CA ILE A 653 42.31 -12.12 17.54
C ILE A 653 43.23 -12.95 16.63
N SER A 654 42.80 -13.27 15.41
CA SER A 654 43.63 -13.96 14.41
C SER A 654 44.84 -13.11 14.01
N TRP A 655 44.61 -11.82 13.75
CA TRP A 655 45.66 -10.87 13.37
C TRP A 655 46.64 -10.63 14.52
N ARG A 656 46.16 -10.31 15.73
CA ARG A 656 47.02 -10.09 16.90
C ARG A 656 47.93 -11.29 17.19
N ARG A 657 47.40 -12.51 17.12
CA ARG A 657 48.20 -13.75 17.26
C ARG A 657 49.27 -13.93 16.18
N ARG A 658 49.02 -13.51 14.93
CA ARG A 658 50.03 -13.54 13.85
C ARG A 658 51.17 -12.56 14.13
N THR A 659 50.82 -11.32 14.50
CA THR A 659 51.78 -10.26 14.85
C THR A 659 52.68 -10.68 16.02
N LEU A 660 52.08 -11.15 17.12
CA LEU A 660 52.84 -11.65 18.29
C LEU A 660 53.72 -12.86 17.92
N SER A 661 53.23 -13.79 17.11
CA SER A 661 54.01 -14.94 16.63
C SER A 661 55.22 -14.53 15.77
N ALA A 662 55.13 -13.45 15.00
CA ALA A 662 56.27 -12.91 14.24
C ALA A 662 57.33 -12.29 15.17
N ILE A 663 56.90 -11.60 16.23
CA ILE A 663 57.77 -11.04 17.27
C ILE A 663 58.47 -12.18 18.04
N ASP A 664 57.74 -13.20 18.50
CA ASP A 664 58.31 -14.35 19.20
C ASP A 664 59.28 -15.17 18.32
N ALA A 665 59.01 -15.32 17.02
CA ALA A 665 59.94 -15.93 16.08
C ALA A 665 61.24 -15.10 15.92
N THR A 666 61.11 -13.77 15.88
CA THR A 666 62.25 -12.84 15.76
C THR A 666 63.10 -12.84 17.04
N LYS A 667 62.45 -12.78 18.20
CA LYS A 667 63.01 -12.96 19.54
C LYS A 667 63.77 -14.28 19.64
N SER A 668 63.19 -15.39 19.20
CA SER A 668 63.83 -16.72 19.22
C SER A 668 65.10 -16.76 18.36
N ARG A 669 65.04 -16.32 17.10
CA ARG A 669 66.22 -16.23 16.21
C ARG A 669 67.30 -15.31 16.77
N THR A 670 66.91 -14.20 17.38
CA THR A 670 67.85 -13.25 18.01
C THR A 670 68.54 -13.90 19.20
N LEU A 671 67.80 -14.64 20.04
CA LEU A 671 68.37 -15.41 21.14
C LEU A 671 69.32 -16.51 20.65
N GLU A 672 68.97 -17.30 19.63
CA GLU A 672 69.88 -18.29 19.02
C GLU A 672 71.19 -17.67 18.51
N LEU A 673 71.12 -16.48 17.91
CA LEU A 673 72.33 -15.76 17.45
C LEU A 673 73.16 -15.24 18.64
N ILE A 674 72.52 -14.74 19.70
CA ILE A 674 73.19 -14.36 20.96
C ILE A 674 73.87 -15.57 21.60
N GLU A 675 73.17 -16.71 21.67
CA GLU A 675 73.65 -17.93 22.31
C GLU A 675 74.81 -18.60 21.56
N SER A 676 74.85 -18.44 20.23
CA SER A 676 75.95 -18.89 19.37
C SER A 676 77.10 -17.89 19.27
N THR A 677 76.86 -16.58 19.46
CA THR A 677 77.92 -15.55 19.49
C THR A 677 78.63 -15.51 20.84
N LEU A 678 77.88 -15.47 21.96
CA LEU A 678 78.40 -15.36 23.32
C LEU A 678 78.81 -16.73 23.88
N GLN A 679 79.85 -17.32 23.30
CA GLN A 679 80.48 -18.56 23.75
C GLN A 679 81.96 -18.35 24.05
N LEU A 680 82.46 -18.98 25.13
CA LEU A 680 83.88 -18.91 25.53
C LEU A 680 84.84 -19.59 24.53
N SER A 681 84.30 -20.36 23.58
CA SER A 681 85.01 -20.93 22.43
C SER A 681 85.33 -19.91 21.32
N ASN A 682 84.57 -18.82 21.22
CA ASN A 682 84.67 -17.85 20.11
C ASN A 682 85.73 -16.75 20.34
N LEU A 683 86.86 -17.10 20.99
CA LEU A 683 87.88 -16.13 21.42
C LEU A 683 88.48 -15.30 20.27
N ASP A 684 88.53 -15.84 19.05
CA ASP A 684 89.08 -15.15 17.88
C ASP A 684 88.27 -13.88 17.52
N VAL A 685 86.94 -13.95 17.66
CA VAL A 685 86.05 -12.79 17.50
C VAL A 685 86.33 -11.75 18.60
N VAL A 686 86.56 -12.19 19.84
CA VAL A 686 86.86 -11.32 21.00
C VAL A 686 88.24 -10.66 20.88
N ALA A 687 89.25 -11.38 20.38
CA ALA A 687 90.58 -10.85 20.11
C ALA A 687 90.54 -9.74 19.05
N SER A 688 89.79 -9.94 17.96
CA SER A 688 89.59 -8.91 16.93
C SER A 688 88.96 -7.62 17.47
N PHE A 689 88.16 -7.75 18.53
CA PHE A 689 87.39 -6.67 19.16
C PHE A 689 88.21 -5.84 20.16
N LEU A 690 89.04 -6.49 20.98
CA LEU A 690 89.91 -5.80 21.95
C LEU A 690 91.12 -5.11 21.30
N LEU A 691 91.58 -5.58 20.14
CA LEU A 691 92.77 -5.07 19.46
C LEU A 691 92.52 -3.89 18.49
N LYS A 692 91.27 -3.59 18.12
CA LYS A 692 90.92 -2.51 17.18
C LYS A 692 90.12 -1.39 17.85
N GLY A 693 90.83 -0.46 18.47
CA GLY A 693 90.23 0.75 19.05
C GLY A 693 89.46 1.60 18.02
N GLU A 694 88.20 1.90 18.35
CA GLU A 694 87.24 2.86 17.76
C GLU A 694 87.04 2.93 16.22
N SER A 695 87.77 2.14 15.43
CA SER A 695 87.86 2.27 13.97
C SER A 695 86.85 1.40 13.20
N SER A 696 85.57 1.73 13.36
CA SER A 696 84.50 1.54 12.35
C SER A 696 84.13 0.14 11.81
N THR A 697 84.69 -0.96 12.31
CA THR A 697 84.24 -2.32 11.91
C THR A 697 83.13 -2.85 12.81
N THR A 698 81.89 -2.90 12.31
CA THR A 698 80.76 -3.57 12.98
C THR A 698 81.03 -5.06 13.17
N LEU A 699 80.60 -5.62 14.30
CA LEU A 699 80.66 -7.06 14.55
C LEU A 699 79.93 -7.83 13.42
N PRO A 700 80.48 -8.97 12.92
CA PRO A 700 79.77 -9.82 11.98
C PRO A 700 78.37 -10.21 12.51
N ALA A 701 78.27 -10.53 13.81
CA ALA A 701 77.02 -10.80 14.50
C ALA A 701 76.02 -9.62 14.46
N THR A 702 76.45 -8.35 14.61
CA THR A 702 75.53 -7.21 14.56
C THR A 702 75.09 -6.88 13.13
N SER A 703 75.95 -7.12 12.13
CA SER A 703 75.56 -7.05 10.72
C SER A 703 74.54 -8.14 10.33
N ARG A 704 74.65 -9.35 10.89
CA ARG A 704 73.66 -10.43 10.75
C ARG A 704 72.35 -10.12 11.46
N ILE A 705 72.39 -9.69 12.72
CA ILE A 705 71.18 -9.25 13.46
C ILE A 705 70.45 -8.16 12.69
N GLN A 706 71.17 -7.18 12.14
CA GLN A 706 70.55 -6.09 11.37
C GLN A 706 69.94 -6.57 10.05
N ASN A 707 70.68 -7.34 9.24
CA ASN A 707 70.31 -7.61 7.84
C ASN A 707 69.61 -8.96 7.62
N GLU A 708 69.88 -9.97 8.45
CA GLU A 708 69.35 -11.34 8.33
C GLU A 708 68.17 -11.59 9.30
N ILE A 709 68.03 -10.80 10.38
CA ILE A 709 66.97 -10.98 11.40
C ILE A 709 66.04 -9.75 11.49
N LEU A 710 66.52 -8.62 12.02
CA LEU A 710 65.68 -7.47 12.36
C LEU A 710 65.11 -6.75 11.12
N GLY A 711 65.91 -6.54 10.08
CA GLY A 711 65.46 -5.91 8.83
C GLY A 711 64.27 -6.65 8.19
N PRO A 712 64.42 -7.96 7.90
CA PRO A 712 63.31 -8.78 7.41
C PRO A 712 62.12 -8.82 8.37
N ALA A 713 62.34 -9.04 9.66
CA ALA A 713 61.26 -9.13 10.65
C ALA A 713 60.43 -7.85 10.78
N ILE A 714 61.06 -6.68 10.73
CA ILE A 714 60.37 -5.39 10.79
C ILE A 714 59.56 -5.17 9.52
N ALA A 715 60.11 -5.52 8.35
CA ALA A 715 59.37 -5.44 7.07
C ALA A 715 58.18 -6.42 7.04
N ASP A 716 58.36 -7.67 7.47
CA ASP A 716 57.30 -8.68 7.57
C ASP A 716 56.19 -8.24 8.55
N THR A 717 56.57 -7.63 9.68
CA THR A 717 55.62 -7.10 10.66
C THR A 717 54.88 -5.87 10.13
N GLN A 718 55.57 -4.96 9.42
CA GLN A 718 54.95 -3.82 8.75
C GLN A 718 53.96 -4.27 7.66
N ASN A 719 54.29 -5.29 6.87
CA ASN A 719 53.39 -5.88 5.88
C ASN A 719 52.15 -6.50 6.54
N LEU A 720 52.32 -7.31 7.60
CA LEU A 720 51.21 -7.92 8.35
C LEU A 720 50.28 -6.87 8.99
N LEU A 721 50.83 -5.75 9.47
CA LEU A 721 50.05 -4.65 10.03
C LEU A 721 49.37 -3.81 8.93
N GLY A 722 49.99 -3.64 7.76
CA GLY A 722 49.38 -3.01 6.58
C GLY A 722 48.21 -3.84 6.03
N ASP A 723 48.35 -5.16 5.96
CA ASP A 723 47.27 -6.09 5.63
C ASP A 723 46.12 -6.01 6.65
N TYR A 724 46.45 -5.90 7.96
CA TYR A 724 45.47 -5.75 9.03
C TYR A 724 44.70 -4.41 8.96
N VAL A 725 45.39 -3.28 8.76
CA VAL A 725 44.79 -1.96 8.54
C VAL A 725 43.91 -1.95 7.29
N THR A 726 44.36 -2.58 6.20
CA THR A 726 43.58 -2.75 4.97
C THR A 726 42.34 -3.61 5.20
N TRP A 727 42.46 -4.69 5.97
CA TRP A 727 41.35 -5.56 6.38
C TRP A 727 40.31 -4.80 7.23
N LEU A 728 40.74 -4.00 8.21
CA LEU A 728 39.87 -3.12 9.01
C LEU A 728 39.07 -2.17 8.13
N GLN A 729 39.75 -1.32 7.35
CA GLN A 729 39.12 -0.30 6.50
C GLN A 729 38.21 -0.92 5.43
N SER A 730 38.64 -2.01 4.79
CA SER A 730 37.88 -2.66 3.73
C SER A 730 36.63 -3.39 4.24
N ASN A 731 36.69 -4.04 5.41
CA ASN A 731 35.51 -4.63 6.04
C ASN A 731 34.52 -3.55 6.48
N ASN A 732 35.00 -2.53 7.21
CA ASN A 732 34.18 -1.43 7.71
C ASN A 732 33.43 -0.72 6.58
N ALA A 733 34.16 -0.30 5.53
CA ALA A 733 33.55 0.38 4.39
C ALA A 733 32.58 -0.52 3.59
N ARG A 734 32.75 -1.86 3.60
CA ARG A 734 31.79 -2.79 2.99
C ARG A 734 30.51 -2.89 3.83
N GLU A 735 30.63 -3.06 5.14
CA GLU A 735 29.45 -3.22 6.00
C GLU A 735 28.63 -1.93 6.10
N GLY A 736 29.28 -0.75 6.19
CA GLY A 736 28.57 0.53 6.13
C GLY A 736 27.71 0.70 4.87
N ARG A 737 28.19 0.22 3.71
CA ARG A 737 27.37 0.17 2.48
C ARG A 737 26.22 -0.83 2.58
N ALA A 738 26.47 -2.04 3.10
CA ALA A 738 25.41 -3.04 3.30
C ALA A 738 24.31 -2.55 4.26
N TYR A 739 24.67 -1.75 5.27
CA TYR A 739 23.71 -1.07 6.14
C TYR A 739 22.87 -0.04 5.38
N LYS A 740 23.49 0.87 4.61
CA LYS A 740 22.77 1.82 3.75
C LYS A 740 21.81 1.11 2.79
N GLU A 741 22.30 0.12 2.06
CA GLU A 741 21.51 -0.69 1.12
C GLU A 741 20.33 -1.39 1.82
N SER A 742 20.47 -1.76 3.10
CA SER A 742 19.40 -2.39 3.90
C SER A 742 18.28 -1.41 4.28
N PHE A 743 18.61 -0.15 4.61
CA PHE A 743 17.61 0.89 4.82
C PHE A 743 16.90 1.25 3.50
N GLU A 744 17.66 1.57 2.44
CA GLU A 744 17.12 1.98 1.14
C GLU A 744 16.22 0.91 0.50
N LYS A 745 16.58 -0.37 0.66
CA LYS A 745 15.76 -1.50 0.17
C LYS A 745 14.46 -1.69 0.95
N LYS A 746 14.43 -1.33 2.23
CA LYS A 746 13.26 -1.54 3.11
C LYS A 746 12.28 -0.37 3.07
N TRP A 747 12.78 0.85 2.88
CA TRP A 747 11.96 2.07 2.71
C TRP A 747 12.29 2.83 1.41
N PRO A 748 12.04 2.23 0.22
CA PRO A 748 12.41 2.82 -1.08
C PRO A 748 11.64 4.10 -1.44
N SER A 749 10.59 4.45 -0.70
CA SER A 749 9.90 5.74 -0.78
C SER A 749 10.65 6.87 -0.06
N ILE A 750 11.56 6.55 0.86
CA ILE A 750 12.31 7.51 1.69
C ILE A 750 13.75 7.60 1.15
N THR A 751 13.91 8.21 -0.03
CA THR A 751 15.21 8.35 -0.70
C THR A 751 16.00 9.57 -0.21
N PHE A 752 16.87 9.37 0.78
CA PHE A 752 17.86 10.38 1.16
C PHE A 752 19.01 10.42 0.13
N SER A 753 19.19 11.56 -0.53
CA SER A 753 20.33 11.73 -1.46
C SER A 753 21.66 11.74 -0.70
N ASP A 754 22.74 11.25 -1.32
CA ASP A 754 24.11 11.37 -0.78
C ASP A 754 24.56 12.82 -0.55
N LYS A 755 23.83 13.82 -1.06
CA LYS A 755 24.02 15.25 -0.75
C LYS A 755 23.50 15.66 0.64
N ASN A 756 22.66 14.84 1.27
CA ASN A 756 22.05 15.14 2.57
C ASN A 756 22.95 14.72 3.75
N TYR A 757 23.89 13.80 3.51
CA TYR A 757 24.91 13.41 4.48
C TYR A 757 26.18 14.24 4.25
N PRO A 758 26.81 14.80 5.30
CA PRO A 758 28.12 15.45 5.16
C PRO A 758 29.16 14.50 4.54
N LEU A 759 30.05 15.01 3.68
CA LEU A 759 31.08 14.19 3.04
C LEU A 759 31.94 13.44 4.09
N GLU A 760 32.21 14.14 5.20
CA GLU A 760 32.86 13.65 6.42
C GLU A 760 32.26 12.33 6.96
N THR A 761 30.95 12.11 6.81
CA THR A 761 30.27 10.89 7.28
C THR A 761 30.76 9.65 6.54
N TYR A 762 31.01 9.73 5.22
CA TYR A 762 31.60 8.61 4.49
C TYR A 762 33.12 8.49 4.72
N GLU A 763 33.80 9.60 5.01
CA GLU A 763 35.22 9.60 5.36
C GLU A 763 35.47 8.89 6.70
N MET A 764 34.52 8.92 7.65
CA MET A 764 34.60 8.15 8.90
C MET A 764 34.82 6.65 8.70
N LEU A 765 34.25 6.03 7.64
CA LEU A 765 34.44 4.61 7.34
C LEU A 765 35.87 4.27 6.84
N ARG A 766 36.66 5.29 6.49
CA ARG A 766 38.04 5.17 6.01
C ARG A 766 39.07 5.79 6.96
N LYS A 767 38.62 6.62 7.90
CA LYS A 767 39.47 7.26 8.90
C LYS A 767 39.92 6.24 9.95
N LEU A 768 41.23 6.17 10.13
CA LEU A 768 41.92 5.35 11.13
C LEU A 768 43.25 6.03 11.43
N ASP A 769 43.65 6.12 12.71
CA ASP A 769 44.90 6.78 13.11
C ASP A 769 46.16 5.88 12.94
N GLU A 770 46.02 4.65 12.45
CA GLU A 770 47.12 3.73 12.08
C GLU A 770 48.17 3.54 13.19
N LEU A 771 47.73 3.46 14.44
CA LEU A 771 48.57 3.46 15.63
C LEU A 771 49.52 2.26 15.66
N SER A 772 49.07 1.09 15.20
CA SER A 772 49.90 -0.12 15.11
C SER A 772 51.03 0.03 14.08
N LEU A 773 50.79 0.68 12.94
CA LEU A 773 51.83 1.01 11.95
C LEU A 773 52.80 2.06 12.50
N ARG A 774 52.31 3.09 13.20
CA ARG A 774 53.15 4.12 13.85
C ARG A 774 54.06 3.50 14.92
N ALA A 775 53.56 2.55 15.72
CA ALA A 775 54.35 1.86 16.74
C ALA A 775 55.53 1.08 16.16
N ILE A 776 55.32 0.27 15.12
CA ILE A 776 56.43 -0.46 14.46
C ILE A 776 57.36 0.48 13.66
N ALA A 777 56.85 1.59 13.10
CA ALA A 777 57.65 2.55 12.35
C ALA A 777 58.71 3.29 13.20
N ASN A 778 58.48 3.41 14.51
CA ASN A 778 59.45 3.98 15.45
C ASN A 778 60.68 3.07 15.68
N LEU A 779 60.59 1.77 15.36
CA LEU A 779 61.64 0.79 15.61
C LEU A 779 62.64 0.70 14.44
N SER A 780 63.82 1.30 14.59
CA SER A 780 64.87 1.23 13.55
C SER A 780 65.93 0.15 13.83
N ALA A 781 66.04 -0.84 12.93
CA ALA A 781 67.00 -1.95 13.02
C ALA A 781 68.46 -1.49 13.23
N ASN A 782 68.83 -0.33 12.68
CA ASN A 782 70.15 0.28 12.81
C ASN A 782 70.42 0.80 14.24
N ALA A 783 69.43 1.42 14.90
CA ALA A 783 69.57 1.86 16.29
C ALA A 783 69.57 0.66 17.26
N THR A 784 68.65 -0.29 17.07
CA THR A 784 68.56 -1.50 17.90
C THR A 784 69.82 -2.35 17.80
N SER A 785 70.36 -2.57 16.58
CA SER A 785 71.62 -3.30 16.39
C SER A 785 72.83 -2.58 17.03
N LYS A 786 72.89 -1.24 16.95
CA LYS A 786 73.93 -0.44 17.62
C LYS A 786 73.80 -0.42 19.14
N GLN A 787 72.60 -0.46 19.69
CA GLN A 787 72.38 -0.62 21.13
C GLN A 787 72.85 -2.00 21.58
N PHE A 788 72.44 -3.05 20.87
CA PHE A 788 72.92 -4.41 21.13
C PHE A 788 74.45 -4.53 21.01
N GLU A 789 75.09 -3.88 20.04
CA GLU A 789 76.55 -3.83 19.94
C GLU A 789 77.20 -3.22 21.19
N ARG A 790 76.59 -2.18 21.78
CA ARG A 790 77.07 -1.56 23.03
C ARG A 790 76.91 -2.50 24.24
N GLU A 791 75.80 -3.22 24.36
CA GLU A 791 75.59 -4.15 25.48
C GLU A 791 76.51 -5.38 25.40
N VAL A 792 76.76 -5.89 24.19
CA VAL A 792 77.77 -6.94 23.96
C VAL A 792 79.19 -6.42 24.25
N ARG A 793 79.52 -5.21 23.79
CA ARG A 793 80.78 -4.50 24.07
C ARG A 793 81.00 -4.35 25.57
N GLU A 794 79.99 -3.90 26.30
CA GLU A 794 79.99 -3.71 27.75
C GLU A 794 80.26 -5.04 28.47
N VAL A 795 79.51 -6.11 28.17
CA VAL A 795 79.73 -7.42 28.81
C VAL A 795 81.12 -8.00 28.53
N PHE A 796 81.68 -7.82 27.32
CA PHE A 796 83.06 -8.24 27.04
C PHE A 796 84.10 -7.35 27.75
N LEU A 797 83.94 -6.03 27.75
CA LEU A 797 84.87 -5.11 28.44
C LEU A 797 84.85 -5.30 29.96
N GLU A 798 83.68 -5.51 30.57
CA GLU A 798 83.59 -5.81 32.00
C GLU A 798 84.14 -7.19 32.39
N THR A 799 84.21 -8.13 31.44
CA THR A 799 84.66 -9.52 31.70
C THR A 799 86.14 -9.71 31.39
N PHE A 800 86.69 -9.01 30.40
CA PHE A 800 88.09 -9.17 29.98
C PHE A 800 88.93 -7.89 30.10
N GLY A 801 88.31 -6.70 30.11
CA GLY A 801 88.98 -5.41 30.28
C GLY A 801 89.15 -4.95 31.72
N GLY A 802 88.43 -5.54 32.69
CA GLY A 802 88.59 -5.26 34.12
C GLY A 802 89.94 -5.66 34.73
N LEU A 803 90.77 -6.41 33.98
CA LEU A 803 92.13 -6.82 34.35
C LEU A 803 93.14 -5.68 34.11
N GLY A 804 92.99 -4.58 34.86
CA GLY A 804 93.69 -3.32 34.63
C GLY A 804 95.22 -3.43 34.56
N ALA A 805 95.80 -2.89 33.48
CA ALA A 805 97.21 -2.58 33.22
C ALA A 805 98.27 -3.70 33.31
N ALA A 806 98.02 -4.82 33.97
CA ALA A 806 98.96 -5.95 34.10
C ALA A 806 98.61 -7.15 33.20
N GLY A 807 97.43 -7.18 32.59
CA GLY A 807 96.92 -8.28 31.75
C GLY A 807 97.46 -8.30 30.31
N LEU A 808 98.75 -8.06 30.07
CA LEU A 808 99.34 -7.97 28.71
C LEU A 808 99.42 -9.31 27.93
N SER A 809 98.82 -10.39 28.43
CA SER A 809 98.85 -11.71 27.80
C SER A 809 97.96 -11.83 26.55
N ALA A 810 96.75 -11.26 26.56
CA ALA A 810 95.81 -11.39 25.44
C ALA A 810 96.34 -10.78 24.12
N SER A 811 97.06 -9.65 24.20
CA SER A 811 97.62 -8.96 23.02
C SER A 811 98.90 -9.59 22.47
N LEU A 812 99.55 -10.48 23.22
CA LEU A 812 100.77 -11.19 22.77
C LEU A 812 100.46 -12.60 22.25
N LEU A 813 99.36 -13.20 22.72
CA LEU A 813 98.95 -14.57 22.40
C LEU A 813 98.64 -14.86 20.91
N THR A 814 98.34 -13.83 20.10
CA THR A 814 97.99 -14.02 18.68
C THR A 814 99.16 -13.85 17.71
N SER A 815 100.35 -13.50 18.18
CA SER A 815 101.44 -13.00 17.33
C SER A 815 102.67 -13.91 17.24
N ILE A 816 102.97 -14.70 18.30
CA ILE A 816 104.23 -15.46 18.38
C ILE A 816 103.99 -16.85 19.02
N LEU A 817 104.56 -17.89 18.36
CA LEU A 817 104.64 -19.33 18.72
C LEU A 817 103.38 -20.22 18.52
N PRO A 818 103.52 -21.38 17.83
CA PRO A 818 102.46 -22.37 17.66
C PRO A 818 102.53 -23.46 18.76
N THR A 819 102.17 -23.10 19.99
CA THR A 819 102.10 -24.03 21.14
C THR A 819 100.69 -24.06 21.75
N THR A 820 100.37 -25.13 22.49
CA THR A 820 99.02 -25.44 22.97
C THR A 820 98.40 -24.32 23.80
N LEU A 821 97.18 -23.92 23.41
CA LEU A 821 96.43 -22.79 23.99
C LEU A 821 96.07 -22.99 25.48
N GLU A 822 96.03 -24.24 25.92
CA GLU A 822 95.45 -24.69 27.19
C GLU A 822 96.26 -24.23 28.41
N ASP A 823 97.59 -24.36 28.40
CA ASP A 823 98.45 -23.99 29.53
C ASP A 823 98.49 -22.46 29.77
N LEU A 824 98.36 -21.67 28.70
CA LEU A 824 98.36 -20.21 28.79
C LEU A 824 96.97 -19.65 29.17
N LEU A 825 95.89 -20.33 28.79
CA LEU A 825 94.56 -20.08 29.37
C LEU A 825 94.53 -20.43 30.86
N ALA A 826 95.15 -21.54 31.28
CA ALA A 826 95.25 -21.92 32.69
C ALA A 826 95.97 -20.84 33.52
N LEU A 827 97.09 -20.29 33.01
CA LEU A 827 97.82 -19.21 33.68
C LEU A 827 97.01 -17.91 33.82
N GLY A 828 96.15 -17.57 32.86
CA GLY A 828 95.22 -16.45 32.97
C GLY A 828 94.08 -16.70 33.96
N LEU A 829 93.49 -17.90 33.90
CA LEU A 829 92.42 -18.39 34.79
C LEU A 829 92.87 -18.45 36.27
N CYS A 830 94.15 -18.75 36.54
CA CYS A 830 94.69 -18.80 37.90
C CYS A 830 94.82 -17.43 38.59
N SER A 831 94.56 -16.31 37.89
CA SER A 831 94.41 -15.01 38.56
C SER A 831 93.03 -14.91 39.24
N ALA A 832 92.98 -14.47 40.50
CA ALA A 832 91.71 -14.37 41.23
C ALA A 832 90.69 -13.46 40.53
N GLY A 833 91.14 -12.39 39.87
CA GLY A 833 90.30 -11.52 39.04
C GLY A 833 89.79 -12.22 37.76
N GLY A 834 90.66 -12.97 37.07
CA GLY A 834 90.29 -13.71 35.86
C GLY A 834 89.29 -14.83 36.14
N PHE A 835 89.47 -15.59 37.22
CA PHE A 835 88.52 -16.61 37.65
C PHE A 835 87.13 -16.00 37.97
N ILE A 836 87.08 -14.93 38.77
CA ILE A 836 85.82 -14.26 39.14
C ILE A 836 85.11 -13.67 37.91
N ALA A 837 85.86 -13.08 36.96
CA ALA A 837 85.26 -12.53 35.75
C ALA A 837 84.66 -13.64 34.87
N ILE A 838 85.40 -14.74 34.65
CA ILE A 838 84.94 -15.87 33.83
C ILE A 838 83.80 -16.63 34.52
N SER A 839 83.80 -16.79 35.85
CA SER A 839 82.68 -17.39 36.59
C SER A 839 81.40 -16.56 36.51
N ASN A 840 81.52 -15.23 36.32
CA ASN A 840 80.38 -14.32 36.20
C ASN A 840 79.90 -14.14 34.75
N PHE A 841 80.66 -14.61 33.74
CA PHE A 841 80.26 -14.53 32.33
C PHE A 841 78.91 -15.22 32.03
N PRO A 842 78.58 -16.42 32.56
CA PRO A 842 77.27 -17.03 32.38
C PRO A 842 76.11 -16.18 32.91
N ALA A 843 76.30 -15.50 34.05
CA ALA A 843 75.28 -14.61 34.63
C ALA A 843 75.10 -13.35 33.78
N ARG A 844 76.19 -12.73 33.31
CA ARG A 844 76.15 -11.58 32.39
C ARG A 844 75.50 -11.92 31.05
N ARG A 845 75.77 -13.11 30.51
CA ARG A 845 75.12 -13.66 29.31
C ARG A 845 73.61 -13.82 29.48
N GLN A 846 73.15 -14.30 30.64
CA GLN A 846 71.72 -14.34 30.95
C GLN A 846 71.11 -12.92 31.07
N GLY A 847 71.85 -11.95 31.62
CA GLY A 847 71.41 -10.55 31.66
C GLY A 847 71.09 -9.94 30.28
N ILE A 848 71.90 -10.21 29.25
CA ILE A 848 71.58 -9.81 27.86
C ILE A 848 70.35 -10.55 27.34
N ILE A 849 70.25 -11.86 27.60
CA ILE A 849 69.11 -12.70 27.18
C ILE A 849 67.79 -12.19 27.81
N GLU A 850 67.81 -11.77 29.08
CA GLU A 850 66.65 -11.20 29.77
C GLU A 850 66.29 -9.80 29.26
N LYS A 851 67.27 -8.93 29.00
CA LYS A 851 67.03 -7.62 28.35
C LYS A 851 66.34 -7.77 26.99
N VAL A 852 66.81 -8.69 26.15
CA VAL A 852 66.27 -8.94 24.80
C VAL A 852 64.86 -9.54 24.88
N LYS A 853 64.62 -10.50 25.78
CA LYS A 853 63.26 -11.01 26.05
C LYS A 853 62.32 -9.87 26.45
N LYS A 854 62.67 -9.10 27.49
CA LYS A 854 61.87 -7.98 28.00
C LYS A 854 61.56 -6.92 26.93
N THR A 855 62.51 -6.64 26.03
CA THR A 855 62.33 -5.67 24.93
C THR A 855 61.36 -6.21 23.88
N ALA A 856 61.45 -7.48 23.51
CA ALA A 856 60.50 -8.11 22.58
C ALA A 856 59.09 -8.25 23.20
N ASP A 857 59.01 -8.58 24.49
CA ASP A 857 57.74 -8.70 25.22
C ASP A 857 57.03 -7.34 25.35
N ALA A 858 57.78 -6.27 25.63
CA ALA A 858 57.25 -4.90 25.67
C ALA A 858 56.76 -4.42 24.29
N LEU A 859 57.51 -4.70 23.22
CA LEU A 859 57.08 -4.39 21.84
C LEU A 859 55.83 -5.18 21.45
N GLY A 860 55.71 -6.44 21.87
CA GLY A 860 54.51 -7.25 21.69
C GLY A 860 53.28 -6.63 22.36
N GLN A 861 53.44 -6.17 23.61
CA GLN A 861 52.39 -5.47 24.34
C GLN A 861 52.01 -4.14 23.67
N GLU A 862 52.99 -3.30 23.30
CA GLU A 862 52.74 -2.01 22.63
C GLU A 862 51.97 -2.18 21.31
N LEU A 863 52.32 -3.20 20.52
CA LEU A 863 51.63 -3.50 19.26
C LEU A 863 50.25 -4.13 19.48
N GLU A 864 50.06 -4.98 20.48
CA GLU A 864 48.73 -5.51 20.81
C GLU A 864 47.78 -4.39 21.29
N ASP A 865 48.26 -3.49 22.14
CA ASP A 865 47.54 -2.31 22.61
C ASP A 865 47.18 -1.35 21.46
N ALA A 866 48.12 -1.15 20.51
CA ALA A 866 47.91 -0.29 19.35
C ALA A 866 46.91 -0.89 18.36
N MET A 867 47.00 -2.20 18.06
CA MET A 867 46.01 -2.91 17.24
C MET A 867 44.62 -2.87 17.89
N GLN A 868 44.52 -3.02 19.22
CA GLN A 868 43.22 -2.95 19.90
C GLN A 868 42.60 -1.54 19.84
N LYS A 869 43.41 -0.48 19.87
CA LYS A 869 42.95 0.91 19.66
C LYS A 869 42.53 1.17 18.21
N ASP A 870 43.29 0.70 17.23
CA ASP A 870 42.94 0.79 15.80
C ASP A 870 41.60 0.10 15.49
N LEU A 871 41.38 -1.09 16.07
CA LEU A 871 40.10 -1.79 16.00
C LEU A 871 38.97 -0.96 16.64
N GLN A 872 39.19 -0.44 17.85
CA GLN A 872 38.17 0.29 18.61
C GLN A 872 37.77 1.60 17.92
N GLU A 873 38.71 2.35 17.33
CA GLU A 873 38.37 3.52 16.51
C GLU A 873 37.53 3.10 15.29
N THR A 874 37.96 2.04 14.60
CA THR A 874 37.26 1.52 13.40
C THR A 874 35.81 1.11 13.71
N THR A 875 35.58 0.39 14.81
CA THR A 875 34.24 -0.07 15.20
C THR A 875 33.36 1.07 15.71
N GLN A 876 33.89 2.00 16.52
CA GLN A 876 33.14 3.18 16.97
C GLN A 876 32.77 4.11 15.79
N ASN A 877 33.64 4.24 14.78
CA ASN A 877 33.33 4.95 13.55
C ASN A 877 32.19 4.27 12.76
N LEU A 878 32.12 2.92 12.76
CA LEU A 878 31.00 2.19 12.14
C LEU A 878 29.68 2.36 12.90
N GLU A 879 29.68 2.18 14.23
CA GLU A 879 28.48 2.36 15.06
C GLU A 879 27.88 3.76 14.87
N LYS A 880 28.73 4.79 14.90
CA LYS A 880 28.31 6.17 14.67
C LYS A 880 27.86 6.41 13.22
N PHE A 881 28.48 5.79 12.22
CA PHE A 881 28.02 5.85 10.83
C PHE A 881 26.62 5.24 10.66
N VAL A 882 26.43 3.98 11.10
CA VAL A 882 25.15 3.25 11.01
C VAL A 882 24.04 4.02 11.71
N ARG A 883 24.33 4.60 12.87
CA ARG A 883 23.41 5.48 13.57
C ARG A 883 23.07 6.73 12.75
N ILE A 884 24.04 7.47 12.21
CA ILE A 884 23.80 8.69 11.42
C ILE A 884 22.94 8.41 10.17
N ILE A 885 23.13 7.28 9.49
CA ILE A 885 22.29 6.94 8.33
C ILE A 885 20.90 6.41 8.73
N GLY A 886 20.78 5.77 9.90
CA GLY A 886 19.54 5.16 10.38
C GLY A 886 18.58 6.10 11.13
N GLU A 887 19.09 7.11 11.85
CA GLU A 887 18.24 8.04 12.63
C GLU A 887 17.16 8.72 11.76
N PRO A 888 17.41 9.18 10.52
CA PRO A 888 16.35 9.75 9.66
C PRO A 888 15.20 8.79 9.34
N TYR A 889 15.45 7.48 9.25
CA TYR A 889 14.40 6.47 9.03
C TYR A 889 13.63 6.18 10.32
N ARG A 890 14.33 6.07 11.45
CA ARG A 890 13.72 5.90 12.78
C ARG A 890 12.83 7.10 13.13
N ASP A 891 13.32 8.31 12.89
CA ASP A 891 12.60 9.54 13.17
C ASP A 891 11.40 9.71 12.21
N ALA A 892 11.51 9.29 10.95
CA ALA A 892 10.36 9.24 10.04
C ALA A 892 9.27 8.25 10.51
N ALA A 893 9.65 7.08 11.00
CA ALA A 893 8.72 6.10 11.58
C ALA A 893 8.08 6.62 12.88
N GLN A 894 8.85 7.24 13.77
CA GLN A 894 8.36 7.84 15.00
C GLN A 894 7.36 8.98 14.72
N ASN A 895 7.72 9.94 13.85
CA ASN A 895 6.80 11.04 13.48
C ASN A 895 5.52 10.54 12.79
N ARG A 896 5.57 9.40 12.07
CA ARG A 896 4.35 8.75 11.54
C ARG A 896 3.51 8.19 12.70
N LEU A 897 4.11 7.44 13.61
CA LEU A 897 3.41 6.84 14.76
C LEU A 897 2.78 7.89 15.67
N ASP A 898 3.53 8.91 16.08
CA ASP A 898 3.06 9.99 16.95
C ASP A 898 1.84 10.71 16.36
N LYS A 899 1.84 10.96 15.05
CA LYS A 899 0.71 11.58 14.34
C LYS A 899 -0.53 10.67 14.29
N LEU A 900 -0.35 9.37 14.11
CA LEU A 900 -1.46 8.40 14.09
C LEU A 900 -2.08 8.22 15.49
N LEU A 901 -1.26 8.31 16.54
CA LEU A 901 -1.70 8.33 17.94
C LEU A 901 -2.43 9.64 18.30
N GLU A 902 -1.97 10.80 17.82
CA GLU A 902 -2.69 12.06 17.99
C GLU A 902 -4.07 12.01 17.32
N LEU A 903 -4.15 11.47 16.10
CA LEU A 903 -5.43 11.25 15.40
C LEU A 903 -6.34 10.26 16.17
N GLN A 904 -5.78 9.22 16.79
CA GLN A 904 -6.54 8.30 17.64
C GLN A 904 -7.12 9.02 18.88
N MET A 905 -6.35 9.91 19.51
CA MET A 905 -6.83 10.73 20.64
C MET A 905 -7.88 11.79 20.24
N GLN A 906 -7.93 12.21 18.97
CA GLN A 906 -8.97 13.10 18.45
C GLN A 906 -10.24 12.36 18.00
N ALA A 907 -10.23 11.03 17.96
CA ALA A 907 -11.36 10.19 17.57
C ALA A 907 -12.10 9.53 18.77
N MET A 908 -11.59 9.70 20.00
CA MET A 908 -12.15 9.18 21.26
C MET A 908 -12.91 10.25 22.06
#